data_AF-A0A2J2HDY5-F1
#
_entry.id   AF-A0A2J2HDY5-F1
#
_cell.length_a   1.000
_cell.length_b   1.000
_cell.length_c   1.000
_cell.angle_alpha   90.00
_cell.angle_beta   90.00
_cell.angle_gamma   90.00
#
_symmetry.space_group_name_H-M   'P 1'
#
loop_
_entity.id
_entity.type
_entity.pdbx_description
1 polymer ?
#
loop_
_entity_poly.entity_id
_entity_poly.type
_entity_poly.pdbx_seq_one_letter_code
_entity_poly.pdbx_strand_id
1 'polypeptide(L)'
;MPGKKSPLGMFAARGLKEKRRRFRWSDTYYKRRALGIAKKFDPLEGAPMARGIVLEKVGVEARKPNAAVRKCVTPDTRINLTPRVATSIVSLDGRWRDVTIIHLNRDNKAIEETRLVDFFYIEPEEFKEDGVYELRTIYGRRLIASGDHPIYTGRGVIPLKDVRPGDYVAVYPREPIDAAAPNDDRVVLTEEDIRRAAPPNSKVDEILSKLRGLGLLPLKYNNRNIYRIARLVGHLFGDGSLSYVRGGNGYEGRIAFSGDLEDLEEITQDLAELGFRVSRVNEYYRESTVTWSNGLTQVIRGRSYVVFVNSIALFTFFKALGVPVGDKAVQGFRVPRWIMEAPLDVKAEFLATYFGSELERPRVSRNGRTFQPPTLVIHKAEDVVEQGVEFLSDIKTLLSEFGVETSAISRRPGVVRKDGTRTVRLGISILSNTDNLMRFFGKIGYAYDRERDFLALLAYEYLRRKVIDRQRYVEAYRFTRELASSGYVSDEIIRIVRSRWFGISRATVYKWLRGIGNSKYVGRTARLAPFNEWVNEATLGLGKSGLVWDVVAEVRPVNWSDRLWDVTTESEHHNFVANGFVTGNCVRVQITKNGKVVTAFVPWDGGLNVINEHDEVIIERIGGPEGRAYGDLPGVRFRVVMVNGVSLKAVLLGKKQKPVR
;
A
#
# COMPACT_ATOMS: atom_id res chain seq x y z
N MET A 1 -51.44 -28.01 17.89
CA MET A 1 -51.40 -29.09 16.88
C MET A 1 -51.41 -28.48 15.48
N PRO A 2 -50.67 -29.03 14.50
CA PRO A 2 -50.96 -28.85 13.08
C PRO A 2 -51.21 -30.18 12.35
N GLY A 3 -52.26 -30.91 12.75
CA GLY A 3 -53.08 -31.67 11.80
C GLY A 3 -54.22 -30.74 11.36
N LYS A 4 -54.77 -30.78 10.14
CA LYS A 4 -54.92 -31.85 9.13
C LYS A 4 -54.57 -31.22 7.76
N LYS A 5 -54.15 -31.91 6.69
CA LYS A 5 -54.54 -33.22 6.16
C LYS A 5 -53.33 -33.85 5.45
N SER A 6 -53.02 -35.13 5.68
CA SER A 6 -52.31 -35.92 4.66
C SER A 6 -53.31 -36.26 3.55
N PRO A 7 -52.92 -36.34 2.27
CA PRO A 7 -53.84 -36.76 1.22
C PRO A 7 -54.27 -38.21 1.46
N LEU A 8 -55.59 -38.41 1.64
CA LEU A 8 -56.23 -39.69 1.86
C LEU A 8 -57.22 -39.90 0.69
N GLY A 9 -56.97 -40.93 -0.11
CA GLY A 9 -57.75 -41.24 -1.31
C GLY A 9 -56.93 -42.03 -2.33
N MET A 10 -57.60 -42.62 -3.32
CA MET A 10 -56.90 -43.15 -4.51
C MET A 10 -56.11 -42.03 -5.19
N PHE A 11 -55.01 -42.39 -5.86
CA PHE A 11 -54.03 -41.48 -6.50
C PHE A 11 -53.10 -40.67 -5.56
N ALA A 12 -53.23 -40.76 -4.22
CA ALA A 12 -52.32 -40.06 -3.28
C ALA A 12 -50.85 -40.54 -3.26
N ALA A 13 -50.52 -41.65 -3.94
CA ALA A 13 -49.24 -42.35 -3.84
C ALA A 13 -48.00 -41.49 -4.16
N ARG A 14 -48.08 -40.59 -5.17
CA ARG A 14 -46.95 -39.74 -5.56
C ARG A 14 -46.59 -38.73 -4.47
N GLY A 15 -47.60 -38.03 -3.92
CA GLY A 15 -47.42 -37.07 -2.83
C GLY A 15 -46.86 -37.72 -1.56
N LEU A 16 -47.31 -38.94 -1.23
CA LEU A 16 -46.75 -39.72 -0.12
C LEU A 16 -45.29 -40.14 -0.36
N LYS A 17 -44.91 -40.49 -1.60
CA LYS A 17 -43.54 -40.86 -1.97
C LYS A 17 -42.57 -39.66 -1.88
N GLU A 18 -43.01 -38.48 -2.32
CA GLU A 18 -42.26 -37.23 -2.21
C GLU A 18 -42.15 -36.75 -0.75
N LYS A 19 -43.24 -36.83 0.03
CA LYS A 19 -43.24 -36.58 1.48
C LYS A 19 -42.26 -37.52 2.19
N ARG A 20 -42.27 -38.83 1.89
CA ARG A 20 -41.32 -39.81 2.45
C ARG A 20 -39.86 -39.53 2.04
N ARG A 21 -39.60 -39.07 0.81
CA ARG A 21 -38.27 -38.59 0.39
C ARG A 21 -37.82 -37.36 1.20
N ARG A 22 -38.73 -36.42 1.49
CA ARG A 22 -38.43 -35.23 2.30
C ARG A 22 -38.14 -35.61 3.76
N PHE A 23 -38.95 -36.47 4.37
CA PHE A 23 -38.73 -37.00 5.73
C PHE A 23 -37.52 -37.94 5.87
N ARG A 24 -36.99 -38.53 4.79
CA ARG A 24 -35.69 -39.24 4.86
C ARG A 24 -34.52 -38.31 5.22
N TRP A 25 -34.60 -37.01 4.93
CA TRP A 25 -33.56 -36.05 5.30
C TRP A 25 -33.58 -35.62 6.77
N SER A 26 -34.65 -35.91 7.52
CA SER A 26 -34.69 -35.82 8.98
C SER A 26 -34.10 -37.05 9.68
N ASP A 27 -33.88 -38.16 8.99
CA ASP A 27 -33.16 -39.32 9.53
C ASP A 27 -31.65 -39.03 9.61
N THR A 28 -31.11 -39.06 10.83
CA THR A 28 -29.70 -38.74 11.10
C THR A 28 -28.73 -39.73 10.47
N TYR A 29 -29.07 -41.02 10.39
CA TYR A 29 -28.23 -42.05 9.79
C TYR A 29 -28.24 -41.95 8.26
N TYR A 30 -29.41 -41.68 7.66
CA TYR A 30 -29.52 -41.41 6.23
C TYR A 30 -28.71 -40.17 5.84
N LYS A 31 -28.87 -39.06 6.58
CA LYS A 31 -28.13 -37.80 6.37
C LYS A 31 -26.61 -37.97 6.52
N ARG A 32 -26.14 -38.72 7.53
CA ARG A 32 -24.71 -39.04 7.72
C ARG A 32 -24.12 -39.83 6.55
N ARG A 33 -24.85 -40.81 6.03
CA ARG A 33 -24.40 -41.67 4.93
C ARG A 33 -24.42 -40.93 3.59
N ALA A 34 -25.53 -40.27 3.25
CA ALA A 34 -25.74 -39.61 1.97
C ALA A 34 -24.81 -38.40 1.73
N LEU A 35 -24.41 -37.69 2.80
CA LEU A 35 -23.49 -36.56 2.72
C LEU A 35 -22.00 -36.95 2.91
N GLY A 36 -21.69 -38.24 3.03
CA GLY A 36 -20.33 -38.74 3.21
C GLY A 36 -19.64 -38.23 4.49
N ILE A 37 -20.41 -37.93 5.54
CA ILE A 37 -19.94 -37.14 6.70
C ILE A 37 -18.73 -37.79 7.37
N ALA A 38 -18.67 -39.13 7.45
CA ALA A 38 -17.53 -39.85 8.04
C ALA A 38 -16.19 -39.50 7.35
N LYS A 39 -16.13 -39.48 6.01
CA LYS A 39 -14.89 -39.13 5.26
C LYS A 39 -14.51 -37.65 5.36
N LYS A 40 -15.48 -36.78 5.69
CA LYS A 40 -15.24 -35.35 5.98
C LYS A 40 -14.79 -35.12 7.43
N PHE A 41 -15.21 -35.97 8.37
CA PHE A 41 -14.93 -35.80 9.79
C PHE A 41 -13.69 -36.55 10.30
N ASP A 42 -13.21 -37.59 9.60
CA ASP A 42 -11.95 -38.27 9.96
C ASP A 42 -10.88 -38.08 8.87
N PRO A 43 -9.94 -37.13 9.05
CA PRO A 43 -8.81 -36.96 8.13
C PRO A 43 -7.64 -37.92 8.39
N LEU A 44 -7.63 -38.69 9.49
CA LEU A 44 -6.60 -39.70 9.78
C LEU A 44 -7.03 -41.13 9.43
N GLU A 45 -8.28 -41.34 9.02
CA GLU A 45 -8.81 -42.64 8.57
C GLU A 45 -8.69 -43.74 9.65
N GLY A 46 -8.92 -43.38 10.91
CA GLY A 46 -8.81 -44.29 12.06
C GLY A 46 -7.39 -44.47 12.63
N ALA A 47 -6.35 -43.90 12.03
CA ALA A 47 -4.99 -43.95 12.60
C ALA A 47 -4.86 -43.06 13.86
N PRO A 48 -4.08 -43.48 14.89
CA PRO A 48 -3.86 -42.68 16.11
C PRO A 48 -2.96 -41.46 15.86
N MET A 49 -2.04 -41.56 14.91
CA MET A 49 -1.08 -40.53 14.50
C MET A 49 -0.93 -40.48 12.98
N ALA A 50 -0.45 -39.37 12.46
CA ALA A 50 -0.12 -39.18 11.05
C ALA A 50 1.10 -38.27 10.85
N ARG A 51 1.70 -38.37 9.67
CA ARG A 51 2.77 -37.49 9.19
C ARG A 51 2.15 -36.33 8.39
N GLY A 52 2.71 -35.13 8.54
CA GLY A 52 2.29 -33.91 7.87
C GLY A 52 3.49 -33.08 7.42
N ILE A 53 3.24 -32.11 6.54
CA ILE A 53 4.20 -31.09 6.13
C ILE A 53 3.61 -29.73 6.53
N VAL A 54 4.43 -28.92 7.19
CA VAL A 54 4.03 -27.56 7.56
C VAL A 54 3.94 -26.71 6.29
N LEU A 55 2.80 -26.07 6.06
CA LEU A 55 2.62 -25.13 4.95
C LEU A 55 2.83 -23.68 5.35
N GLU A 56 2.37 -23.33 6.55
CA GLU A 56 2.29 -21.99 7.13
C GLU A 56 2.15 -22.19 8.68
N LYS A 57 1.88 -21.15 9.49
CA LYS A 57 1.86 -21.23 10.99
C LYS A 57 0.55 -20.75 11.70
N VAL A 58 -0.49 -21.59 11.70
CA VAL A 58 -1.77 -21.52 12.48
C VAL A 58 -1.83 -20.81 13.85
N GLY A 59 -2.11 -19.49 13.93
CA GLY A 59 -2.81 -18.91 15.08
C GLY A 59 -4.32 -19.22 15.05
N VAL A 60 -4.77 -20.35 15.63
CA VAL A 60 -6.20 -20.67 15.79
C VAL A 60 -6.62 -20.55 17.24
N GLU A 61 -7.82 -20.02 17.44
CA GLU A 61 -8.33 -19.60 18.74
C GLU A 61 -8.58 -20.74 19.73
N ALA A 62 -8.30 -20.41 21.00
CA ALA A 62 -8.66 -21.21 22.15
C ALA A 62 -9.85 -20.59 22.88
N ARG A 63 -10.75 -21.44 23.35
CA ARG A 63 -11.95 -21.10 24.15
C ARG A 63 -11.63 -20.65 25.58
N LYS A 64 -10.35 -20.65 25.96
CA LYS A 64 -9.84 -19.94 27.13
C LYS A 64 -9.11 -18.70 26.65
N PRO A 65 -9.40 -17.52 27.23
CA PRO A 65 -8.97 -16.26 26.63
C PRO A 65 -7.44 -16.01 26.66
N ASN A 66 -6.64 -16.78 27.38
CA ASN A 66 -5.20 -16.51 27.55
C ASN A 66 -4.25 -17.15 26.49
N ALA A 67 -4.75 -17.64 25.33
CA ALA A 67 -3.94 -18.57 24.49
C ALA A 67 -4.02 -18.41 22.96
N ALA A 68 -4.58 -17.32 22.43
CA ALA A 68 -4.62 -17.06 21.00
C ALA A 68 -4.30 -15.61 20.64
N VAL A 69 -3.76 -15.41 19.44
CA VAL A 69 -3.18 -14.14 18.97
C VAL A 69 -4.26 -13.37 18.20
N ARG A 70 -4.70 -12.24 18.76
CA ARG A 70 -5.93 -11.45 18.52
C ARG A 70 -5.64 -10.06 17.94
N LYS A 71 -4.76 -10.01 16.95
CA LYS A 71 -4.15 -8.79 16.42
C LYS A 71 -5.13 -7.98 15.57
N CYS A 72 -5.87 -7.05 16.16
CA CYS A 72 -6.86 -6.27 15.39
C CYS A 72 -6.81 -4.76 15.70
N VAL A 73 -7.17 -3.93 14.72
CA VAL A 73 -7.18 -2.46 14.80
C VAL A 73 -8.60 -1.89 14.90
N THR A 74 -8.76 -0.63 15.31
CA THR A 74 -10.10 -0.02 15.38
C THR A 74 -10.71 0.28 14.00
N PRO A 75 -12.06 0.36 13.87
CA PRO A 75 -12.75 0.49 12.58
C PRO A 75 -12.36 1.75 11.79
N ASP A 76 -11.95 2.82 12.47
CA ASP A 76 -11.49 4.09 11.89
C ASP A 76 -10.06 4.03 11.32
N THR A 77 -9.33 2.94 11.55
CA THR A 77 -7.94 2.78 11.09
C THR A 77 -7.85 2.79 9.57
N ARG A 78 -7.04 3.71 9.04
CA ARG A 78 -6.83 3.89 7.60
C ARG A 78 -5.81 2.87 7.09
N ILE A 79 -6.22 2.07 6.12
CA ILE A 79 -5.38 1.11 5.39
C ILE A 79 -5.11 1.68 4.00
N ASN A 80 -3.84 1.73 3.62
CA ASN A 80 -3.40 2.23 2.31
C ASN A 80 -3.69 1.19 1.21
N LEU A 81 -4.58 1.54 0.27
CA LEU A 81 -4.87 0.77 -0.93
C LEU A 81 -3.70 0.88 -1.94
N THR A 82 -3.20 2.10 -2.12
CA THR A 82 -2.00 2.42 -2.91
C THR A 82 -1.05 3.24 -2.04
N PRO A 83 0.17 3.57 -2.52
CA PRO A 83 1.03 4.56 -1.87
C PRO A 83 0.30 5.86 -1.50
N ARG A 84 -0.67 6.33 -2.31
CA ARG A 84 -1.39 7.60 -2.12
C ARG A 84 -2.78 7.45 -1.52
N VAL A 85 -3.46 6.35 -1.81
CA VAL A 85 -4.89 6.19 -1.53
C VAL A 85 -5.06 5.30 -0.31
N ALA A 86 -5.91 5.69 0.63
CA ALA A 86 -6.30 4.87 1.76
C ALA A 86 -7.81 4.90 2.00
N THR A 87 -8.31 3.91 2.71
CA THR A 87 -9.70 3.85 3.19
C THR A 87 -9.73 3.35 4.63
N SER A 88 -10.82 3.53 5.38
CA SER A 88 -10.94 2.93 6.71
C SER A 88 -11.11 1.41 6.58
N ILE A 89 -10.51 0.64 7.50
CA ILE A 89 -10.53 -0.83 7.44
C ILE A 89 -11.95 -1.41 7.35
N VAL A 90 -12.92 -0.79 8.04
CA VAL A 90 -14.34 -1.19 7.99
C VAL A 90 -14.97 -0.96 6.61
N SER A 91 -14.47 -0.01 5.81
CA SER A 91 -14.97 0.25 4.45
C SER A 91 -14.60 -0.84 3.44
N LEU A 92 -13.73 -1.77 3.82
CA LEU A 92 -13.40 -2.97 3.04
C LEU A 92 -14.50 -4.05 3.12
N ASP A 93 -15.47 -3.92 4.03
CA ASP A 93 -16.54 -4.91 4.16
C ASP A 93 -17.33 -5.06 2.85
N GLY A 94 -17.65 -6.32 2.53
CA GLY A 94 -18.25 -6.74 1.27
C GLY A 94 -17.36 -6.61 0.01
N ARG A 95 -16.18 -5.96 0.07
CA ARG A 95 -15.34 -5.65 -1.13
C ARG A 95 -13.84 -5.90 -1.00
N TRP A 96 -13.36 -6.40 0.13
CA TRP A 96 -11.93 -6.68 0.37
C TRP A 96 -11.24 -7.53 -0.72
N ARG A 97 -11.98 -8.34 -1.48
CA ARG A 97 -11.46 -9.15 -2.61
C ARG A 97 -11.16 -8.35 -3.88
N ASP A 98 -11.73 -7.16 -4.01
CA ASP A 98 -11.62 -6.31 -5.20
C ASP A 98 -10.56 -5.21 -5.06
N VAL A 99 -9.88 -5.16 -3.91
CA VAL A 99 -8.82 -4.17 -3.62
C VAL A 99 -7.45 -4.83 -3.44
N THR A 100 -6.41 -4.05 -3.71
CA THR A 100 -5.06 -4.26 -3.20
C THR A 100 -4.81 -3.34 -2.00
N ILE A 101 -3.84 -3.71 -1.15
CA ILE A 101 -3.28 -2.82 -0.12
C ILE A 101 -1.76 -2.83 -0.18
N ILE A 102 -1.11 -1.82 0.37
CA ILE A 102 0.36 -1.78 0.41
C ILE A 102 0.93 -2.53 1.62
N HIS A 103 2.08 -3.16 1.40
CA HIS A 103 2.86 -3.84 2.42
C HIS A 103 4.36 -3.58 2.24
N LEU A 104 5.15 -3.84 3.29
CA LEU A 104 6.61 -3.85 3.25
C LEU A 104 7.10 -5.23 2.79
N ASN A 105 7.72 -5.27 1.62
CA ASN A 105 8.58 -6.38 1.24
C ASN A 105 9.87 -6.29 2.05
N ARG A 106 10.16 -7.33 2.85
CA ARG A 106 11.24 -7.28 3.84
C ARG A 106 12.61 -7.60 3.25
N ASP A 107 12.64 -8.27 2.10
CA ASP A 107 13.85 -8.79 1.50
C ASP A 107 14.52 -7.71 0.63
N ASN A 108 13.74 -7.05 -0.22
CA ASN A 108 14.21 -5.91 -1.03
C ASN A 108 14.04 -4.54 -0.32
N LYS A 109 13.25 -4.49 0.78
CA LYS A 109 12.89 -3.26 1.51
C LYS A 109 12.15 -2.25 0.62
N ALA A 110 11.17 -2.71 -0.14
CA ALA A 110 10.25 -1.90 -0.94
C ALA A 110 8.83 -1.89 -0.35
N ILE A 111 8.04 -0.90 -0.76
CA ILE A 111 6.59 -0.86 -0.49
C ILE A 111 5.87 -1.32 -1.76
N GLU A 112 5.11 -2.41 -1.65
CA GLU A 112 4.52 -3.13 -2.78
C GLU A 112 3.01 -3.33 -2.57
N GLU A 113 2.23 -3.34 -3.65
CA GLU A 113 0.81 -3.71 -3.59
C GLU A 113 0.64 -5.24 -3.47
N THR A 114 -0.27 -5.69 -2.60
CA THR A 114 -0.64 -7.09 -2.42
C THR A 114 -2.15 -7.25 -2.29
N ARG A 115 -2.70 -8.41 -2.66
CA ARG A 115 -4.13 -8.72 -2.53
C ARG A 115 -4.44 -9.20 -1.11
N LEU A 116 -5.73 -9.25 -0.79
CA LEU A 116 -6.24 -9.80 0.45
C LEU A 116 -6.74 -11.24 0.26
N VAL A 117 -6.44 -12.11 1.21
CA VAL A 117 -6.91 -13.50 1.28
C VAL A 117 -7.97 -13.72 2.36
N ASP A 118 -8.01 -12.85 3.39
CA ASP A 118 -9.05 -12.85 4.42
C ASP A 118 -9.31 -11.45 5.00
N PHE A 119 -10.48 -11.27 5.59
CA PHE A 119 -10.92 -10.04 6.27
C PHE A 119 -11.96 -10.40 7.33
N PHE A 120 -11.69 -10.03 8.59
CA PHE A 120 -12.49 -10.45 9.73
C PHE A 120 -12.51 -9.37 10.82
N TYR A 121 -13.33 -9.62 11.85
CA TYR A 121 -13.41 -8.81 13.06
C TYR A 121 -13.48 -9.72 14.30
N ILE A 122 -13.16 -9.13 15.45
CA ILE A 122 -13.31 -9.73 16.78
C ILE A 122 -14.21 -8.84 17.65
N GLU A 123 -15.00 -9.48 18.52
CA GLU A 123 -15.95 -8.85 19.43
C GLU A 123 -15.28 -8.40 20.75
N PRO A 124 -15.89 -7.48 21.53
CA PRO A 124 -15.32 -6.96 22.79
C PRO A 124 -14.92 -8.00 23.85
N GLU A 125 -15.63 -9.12 23.92
CA GLU A 125 -15.30 -10.24 24.79
C GLU A 125 -13.96 -10.89 24.43
N GLU A 126 -13.55 -10.80 23.17
CA GLU A 126 -12.41 -11.54 22.60
C GLU A 126 -11.08 -10.81 22.82
N PHE A 127 -11.06 -9.48 22.96
CA PHE A 127 -9.85 -8.72 23.30
C PHE A 127 -9.79 -8.26 24.78
N LYS A 128 -10.69 -8.75 25.63
CA LYS A 128 -10.84 -8.27 27.02
C LYS A 128 -9.59 -8.47 27.92
N GLU A 129 -8.80 -9.51 27.69
CA GLU A 129 -7.59 -9.79 28.49
C GLU A 129 -6.33 -9.08 27.95
N ASP A 130 -6.19 -9.01 26.63
CA ASP A 130 -5.09 -8.28 26.00
C ASP A 130 -5.29 -6.75 26.08
N GLY A 131 -6.54 -6.31 26.27
CA GLY A 131 -6.92 -4.91 26.30
C GLY A 131 -6.80 -4.24 24.94
N VAL A 132 -7.18 -2.97 24.90
CA VAL A 132 -6.99 -2.10 23.74
C VAL A 132 -6.08 -0.96 24.14
N TYR A 133 -5.11 -0.64 23.29
CA TYR A 133 -4.07 0.33 23.57
C TYR A 133 -4.03 1.40 22.48
N GLU A 134 -3.80 2.65 22.90
CA GLU A 134 -3.53 3.77 22.00
C GLU A 134 -2.04 4.08 22.01
N LEU A 135 -1.40 3.97 20.84
CA LEU A 135 -0.02 4.41 20.59
C LEU A 135 -0.03 5.79 19.95
N ARG A 136 0.82 6.68 20.44
CA ARG A 136 1.03 8.03 19.88
C ARG A 136 2.52 8.28 19.65
N THR A 137 2.88 8.87 18.51
CA THR A 137 4.26 9.31 18.23
C THR A 137 4.48 10.78 18.52
N ILE A 138 5.75 11.19 18.70
CA ILE A 138 6.12 12.59 18.93
C ILE A 138 5.76 13.50 17.75
N TYR A 139 5.60 12.94 16.55
CA TYR A 139 5.19 13.65 15.33
C TYR A 139 3.73 13.38 14.92
N GLY A 140 2.90 13.03 15.90
CA GLY A 140 1.44 13.11 15.83
C GLY A 140 0.71 11.92 15.21
N ARG A 141 1.40 10.82 14.89
CA ARG A 141 0.74 9.59 14.42
C ARG A 141 0.07 8.86 15.57
N ARG A 142 -1.01 8.14 15.27
CA ARG A 142 -1.88 7.46 16.24
C ARG A 142 -2.37 6.13 15.69
N LEU A 143 -2.27 5.07 16.50
CA LEU A 143 -2.91 3.78 16.24
C LEU A 143 -3.68 3.36 17.50
N ILE A 144 -4.87 2.79 17.33
CA ILE A 144 -5.54 2.03 18.38
C ILE A 144 -5.67 0.59 17.90
N ALA A 145 -5.23 -0.36 18.72
CA ALA A 145 -5.32 -1.77 18.40
C ALA A 145 -5.36 -2.62 19.68
N SER A 146 -5.60 -3.92 19.53
CA SER A 146 -5.45 -4.89 20.61
C SER A 146 -4.04 -4.84 21.21
N GLY A 147 -3.90 -5.16 22.50
CA GLY A 147 -2.59 -5.13 23.16
C GLY A 147 -1.55 -6.07 22.55
N ASP A 148 -1.96 -7.14 21.87
CA ASP A 148 -1.06 -8.08 21.21
C ASP A 148 -0.75 -7.74 19.73
N HIS A 149 -1.35 -6.68 19.18
CA HIS A 149 -1.16 -6.24 17.80
C HIS A 149 0.33 -5.91 17.52
N PRO A 150 0.94 -6.42 16.43
CA PRO A 150 2.38 -6.43 16.27
C PRO A 150 2.91 -5.14 15.63
N ILE A 151 3.68 -4.37 16.38
CA ILE A 151 4.26 -3.11 15.92
C ILE A 151 5.71 -3.35 15.47
N TYR A 152 6.06 -2.87 14.27
CA TYR A 152 7.44 -2.88 13.78
C TYR A 152 8.26 -1.80 14.49
N THR A 153 9.17 -2.22 15.38
CA THR A 153 10.05 -1.34 16.16
C THR A 153 11.52 -1.52 15.82
N GLY A 154 12.37 -0.58 16.26
CA GLY A 154 13.83 -0.72 16.21
C GLY A 154 14.38 -1.89 17.05
N ARG A 155 13.56 -2.53 17.90
CA ARG A 155 13.89 -3.74 18.67
C ARG A 155 13.35 -5.02 18.03
N GLY A 156 12.76 -4.94 16.83
CA GLY A 156 12.04 -6.01 16.15
C GLY A 156 10.52 -5.80 16.20
N VAL A 157 9.77 -6.80 15.74
CA VAL A 157 8.30 -6.79 15.79
C VAL A 157 7.84 -7.23 17.17
N ILE A 158 7.17 -6.35 17.93
CA ILE A 158 6.73 -6.62 19.31
C ILE A 158 5.24 -6.28 19.51
N PRO A 159 4.55 -6.92 20.49
CA PRO A 159 3.19 -6.56 20.87
C PRO A 159 3.03 -5.10 21.26
N LEU A 160 1.92 -4.47 20.88
CA LEU A 160 1.61 -3.07 21.18
C LEU A 160 1.67 -2.75 22.69
N LYS A 161 1.18 -3.65 23.56
CA LYS A 161 1.23 -3.50 25.03
C LYS A 161 2.64 -3.49 25.61
N ASP A 162 3.62 -3.99 24.87
CA ASP A 162 5.05 -4.05 25.25
C ASP A 162 5.88 -2.88 24.67
N VAL A 163 5.29 -2.07 23.79
CA VAL A 163 5.89 -0.84 23.25
C VAL A 163 5.92 0.24 24.34
N ARG A 164 7.04 0.97 24.43
CA ARG A 164 7.29 1.95 25.50
C ARG A 164 7.60 3.34 24.93
N PRO A 165 7.28 4.42 25.67
CA PRO A 165 7.77 5.77 25.33
C PRO A 165 9.29 5.78 25.11
N GLY A 166 9.72 6.37 24.01
CA GLY A 166 11.13 6.37 23.57
C GLY A 166 11.50 5.24 22.60
N ASP A 167 10.67 4.22 22.40
CA ASP A 167 10.88 3.25 21.31
C ASP A 167 10.78 3.91 19.94
N TYR A 168 11.54 3.39 18.97
CA TYR A 168 11.42 3.76 17.57
C TYR A 168 10.45 2.84 16.85
N VAL A 169 9.51 3.40 16.10
CA VAL A 169 8.49 2.69 15.30
C VAL A 169 8.63 3.04 13.83
N ALA A 170 8.51 2.02 12.96
CA ALA A 170 8.61 2.20 11.51
C ALA A 170 7.29 2.74 10.97
N VAL A 171 7.35 3.91 10.32
CA VAL A 171 6.15 4.58 9.79
C VAL A 171 6.31 5.01 8.35
N TYR A 172 5.22 4.93 7.60
CA TYR A 172 5.09 5.42 6.24
C TYR A 172 4.79 6.94 6.24
N PRO A 173 5.60 7.78 5.56
CA PRO A 173 5.42 9.22 5.56
C PRO A 173 4.15 9.76 4.93
N ARG A 174 3.67 9.14 3.84
CA ARG A 174 2.69 9.73 2.90
C ARG A 174 1.42 10.21 3.60
N GLU A 175 0.87 11.32 3.11
CA GLU A 175 -0.45 11.81 3.52
C GLU A 175 -1.51 11.16 2.62
N PRO A 176 -2.28 10.17 3.09
CA PRO A 176 -3.18 9.45 2.22
C PRO A 176 -4.39 10.32 1.84
N ILE A 177 -4.74 10.26 0.56
CA ILE A 177 -6.04 10.70 0.05
C ILE A 177 -7.06 9.62 0.39
N ASP A 178 -8.24 10.02 0.87
CA ASP A 178 -9.34 9.07 1.06
C ASP A 178 -9.84 8.56 -0.30
N ALA A 179 -9.92 7.24 -0.44
CA ALA A 179 -10.49 6.60 -1.61
C ALA A 179 -11.88 7.16 -1.89
N ALA A 180 -12.12 7.59 -3.12
CA ALA A 180 -13.43 8.03 -3.54
C ALA A 180 -14.46 6.91 -3.34
N ALA A 181 -15.71 7.29 -3.11
CA ALA A 181 -16.74 6.33 -2.74
C ALA A 181 -16.76 5.16 -3.77
N PRO A 182 -16.54 3.89 -3.35
CA PRO A 182 -16.44 2.74 -4.25
C PRO A 182 -17.77 2.35 -4.94
N ASN A 183 -18.75 3.26 -4.91
CA ASN A 183 -19.99 3.24 -5.67
C ASN A 183 -19.98 4.26 -6.83
N ASP A 184 -18.85 4.93 -7.12
CA ASP A 184 -18.74 5.89 -8.23
C ASP A 184 -18.80 5.16 -9.58
N ASP A 185 -20.02 5.02 -10.09
CA ASP A 185 -20.36 4.25 -11.26
C ASP A 185 -20.38 5.09 -12.54
N ARG A 186 -19.96 6.36 -12.47
CA ARG A 186 -19.84 7.25 -13.64
C ARG A 186 -18.91 6.61 -14.67
N VAL A 187 -19.34 6.65 -15.94
CA VAL A 187 -18.63 6.01 -17.05
C VAL A 187 -17.49 6.89 -17.54
N VAL A 188 -16.29 6.31 -17.58
CA VAL A 188 -15.05 6.90 -18.10
C VAL A 188 -14.87 6.62 -19.58
N LEU A 189 -15.24 5.42 -20.04
CA LEU A 189 -15.04 4.99 -21.43
C LEU A 189 -16.13 4.01 -21.88
N THR A 190 -16.73 4.28 -23.04
CA THR A 190 -17.75 3.42 -23.66
C THR A 190 -17.18 2.54 -24.78
N GLU A 191 -17.97 1.57 -25.25
CA GLU A 191 -17.63 0.84 -26.48
C GLU A 191 -17.58 1.76 -27.70
N GLU A 192 -18.40 2.81 -27.76
CA GLU A 192 -18.43 3.75 -28.89
C GLU A 192 -17.16 4.61 -28.97
N ASP A 193 -16.57 4.96 -27.84
CA ASP A 193 -15.28 5.67 -27.81
C ASP A 193 -14.15 4.78 -28.33
N ILE A 194 -14.20 3.47 -28.06
CA ILE A 194 -13.31 2.47 -28.67
C ILE A 194 -13.55 2.35 -30.18
N ARG A 195 -14.80 2.31 -30.64
CA ARG A 195 -15.12 2.28 -32.09
C ARG A 195 -14.56 3.51 -32.81
N ARG A 196 -14.68 4.70 -32.21
CA ARG A 196 -14.15 5.97 -32.74
C ARG A 196 -12.62 6.06 -32.69
N ALA A 197 -11.99 5.46 -31.68
CA ALA A 197 -10.54 5.42 -31.55
C ALA A 197 -9.87 4.33 -32.40
N ALA A 198 -10.60 3.27 -32.78
CA ALA A 198 -10.06 2.13 -33.51
C ALA A 198 -9.39 2.56 -34.84
N PRO A 199 -8.22 2.01 -35.19
CA PRO A 199 -7.58 2.34 -36.47
C PRO A 199 -8.41 1.85 -37.66
N PRO A 200 -8.34 2.53 -38.82
CA PRO A 200 -9.01 2.07 -40.05
C PRO A 200 -8.64 0.63 -40.39
N ASN A 201 -9.60 -0.15 -40.88
CA ASN A 201 -9.47 -1.57 -41.21
C ASN A 201 -9.08 -2.50 -40.05
N SER A 202 -9.10 -2.03 -38.80
CA SER A 202 -8.92 -2.90 -37.63
C SER A 202 -10.19 -3.71 -37.32
N LYS A 203 -10.02 -4.88 -36.73
CA LYS A 203 -11.12 -5.74 -36.30
C LYS A 203 -11.71 -5.25 -34.97
N VAL A 204 -12.53 -4.22 -35.06
CA VAL A 204 -13.06 -3.50 -33.88
C VAL A 204 -13.80 -4.41 -32.91
N ASP A 205 -14.57 -5.38 -33.39
CA ASP A 205 -15.31 -6.29 -32.51
C ASP A 205 -14.41 -7.31 -31.77
N GLU A 206 -13.26 -7.69 -32.34
CA GLU A 206 -12.23 -8.47 -31.61
C GLU A 206 -11.59 -7.61 -30.50
N ILE A 207 -11.33 -6.32 -30.76
CA ILE A 207 -10.84 -5.37 -29.76
C ILE A 207 -11.83 -5.22 -28.61
N LEU A 208 -13.11 -4.97 -28.91
CA LEU A 208 -14.17 -4.85 -27.92
C LEU A 208 -14.38 -6.14 -27.12
N SER A 209 -14.38 -7.30 -27.78
CA SER A 209 -14.49 -8.60 -27.12
C SER A 209 -13.34 -8.84 -26.14
N LYS A 210 -12.10 -8.50 -26.52
CA LYS A 210 -10.93 -8.62 -25.63
C LYS A 210 -11.02 -7.67 -24.44
N LEU A 211 -11.37 -6.40 -24.66
CA LEU A 211 -11.46 -5.41 -23.58
C LEU A 211 -12.62 -5.70 -22.60
N ARG A 212 -13.77 -6.21 -23.09
CA ARG A 212 -14.84 -6.75 -22.24
C ARG A 212 -14.38 -7.95 -21.42
N GLY A 213 -13.68 -8.90 -22.03
CA GLY A 213 -13.15 -10.08 -21.35
C GLY A 213 -12.14 -9.77 -20.23
N LEU A 214 -11.50 -8.60 -20.29
CA LEU A 214 -10.60 -8.07 -19.26
C LEU A 214 -11.29 -7.16 -18.23
N GLY A 215 -12.61 -6.94 -18.35
CA GLY A 215 -13.36 -6.04 -17.48
C GLY A 215 -13.02 -4.56 -17.66
N LEU A 216 -12.55 -4.16 -18.84
CA LEU A 216 -12.15 -2.77 -19.17
C LEU A 216 -13.23 -1.99 -19.93
N LEU A 217 -14.37 -2.61 -20.25
CA LEU A 217 -15.51 -1.94 -20.92
C LEU A 217 -16.86 -2.40 -20.33
N PRO A 218 -17.79 -1.45 -20.06
CA PRO A 218 -17.55 -0.01 -19.97
C PRO A 218 -16.60 0.30 -18.79
N LEU A 219 -15.66 1.23 -18.98
CA LEU A 219 -14.80 1.66 -17.89
C LEU A 219 -15.56 2.64 -16.99
N LYS A 220 -15.45 2.47 -15.67
CA LYS A 220 -16.07 3.30 -14.63
C LYS A 220 -15.03 3.66 -13.57
N TYR A 221 -15.25 4.69 -12.76
CA TYR A 221 -14.31 5.02 -11.67
C TYR A 221 -14.24 3.94 -10.59
N ASN A 222 -15.33 3.23 -10.29
CA ASN A 222 -15.31 2.08 -9.37
C ASN A 222 -14.64 0.80 -9.93
N ASN A 223 -13.98 0.86 -11.09
CA ASN A 223 -13.22 -0.26 -11.61
C ASN A 223 -11.95 -0.49 -10.77
N ARG A 224 -11.69 -1.72 -10.31
CA ARG A 224 -10.50 -2.10 -9.51
C ARG A 224 -9.16 -1.66 -10.10
N ASN A 225 -9.10 -1.43 -11.42
CA ASN A 225 -7.89 -1.04 -12.14
C ASN A 225 -7.81 0.48 -12.43
N ILE A 226 -8.75 1.31 -11.94
CA ILE A 226 -8.80 2.74 -12.26
C ILE A 226 -7.48 3.48 -11.93
N TYR A 227 -6.88 3.17 -10.78
CA TYR A 227 -5.61 3.76 -10.35
C TYR A 227 -4.45 3.35 -11.28
N ARG A 228 -4.36 2.05 -11.63
CA ARG A 228 -3.38 1.51 -12.60
C ARG A 228 -3.52 2.17 -13.97
N ILE A 229 -4.76 2.35 -14.43
CA ILE A 229 -5.07 2.99 -15.72
C ILE A 229 -4.66 4.46 -15.69
N ALA A 230 -4.97 5.20 -14.61
CA ALA A 230 -4.53 6.58 -14.42
C ALA A 230 -3.00 6.72 -14.40
N ARG A 231 -2.30 5.81 -13.68
CA ARG A 231 -0.83 5.73 -13.66
C ARG A 231 -0.23 5.52 -15.05
N LEU A 232 -0.70 4.51 -15.78
CA LEU A 232 -0.20 4.21 -17.12
C LEU A 232 -0.49 5.34 -18.11
N VAL A 233 -1.66 5.99 -18.01
CA VAL A 233 -1.99 7.18 -18.81
C VAL A 233 -1.07 8.37 -18.48
N GLY A 234 -0.80 8.65 -17.20
CA GLY A 234 0.10 9.75 -16.81
C GLY A 234 1.52 9.57 -17.33
N HIS A 235 2.08 8.36 -17.22
CA HIS A 235 3.39 8.05 -17.81
C HIS A 235 3.38 8.09 -19.34
N LEU A 236 2.31 7.63 -19.99
CA LEU A 236 2.17 7.76 -21.45
C LEU A 236 1.98 9.21 -21.91
N PHE A 237 1.66 10.15 -21.02
CA PHE A 237 1.76 11.60 -21.28
C PHE A 237 3.20 12.13 -21.13
N GLY A 238 4.02 11.55 -20.25
CA GLY A 238 5.47 11.83 -20.08
C GLY A 238 6.39 11.00 -20.99
N ASP A 239 7.19 10.09 -20.43
CA ASP A 239 8.24 9.34 -21.15
C ASP A 239 7.74 8.17 -22.02
N GLY A 240 6.46 7.81 -21.92
CA GLY A 240 5.84 6.81 -22.77
C GLY A 240 5.39 7.35 -24.14
N SER A 241 5.03 6.47 -25.08
CA SER A 241 4.48 6.88 -26.38
C SER A 241 3.55 5.84 -27.02
N LEU A 242 2.62 6.32 -27.85
CA LEU A 242 1.85 5.52 -28.80
C LEU A 242 2.32 5.82 -30.22
N SER A 243 2.55 4.79 -31.03
CA SER A 243 2.91 4.91 -32.44
C SER A 243 2.26 3.82 -33.30
N TYR A 244 2.00 4.13 -34.56
CA TYR A 244 1.67 3.11 -35.56
C TYR A 244 2.96 2.57 -36.17
N VAL A 245 3.04 1.26 -36.34
CA VAL A 245 4.15 0.55 -36.98
C VAL A 245 3.59 -0.29 -38.12
N ARG A 246 4.34 -0.47 -39.22
CA ARG A 246 3.93 -1.38 -40.29
C ARG A 246 4.10 -2.83 -39.82
N GLY A 247 3.04 -3.63 -39.93
CA GLY A 247 3.02 -5.05 -39.56
C GLY A 247 2.12 -5.84 -40.50
N GLY A 248 2.67 -6.86 -41.16
CA GLY A 248 1.96 -7.66 -42.17
C GLY A 248 1.29 -6.80 -43.25
N ASN A 249 0.01 -7.07 -43.53
CA ASN A 249 -0.80 -6.36 -44.52
C ASN A 249 -1.42 -5.04 -43.98
N GLY A 250 -0.89 -4.43 -42.92
CA GLY A 250 -1.49 -3.23 -42.33
C GLY A 250 -0.63 -2.48 -41.30
N TYR A 251 -1.31 -1.77 -40.41
CA TYR A 251 -0.72 -1.00 -39.30
C TYR A 251 -1.00 -1.70 -37.96
N GLU A 252 0.07 -1.93 -37.19
CA GLU A 252 -0.01 -2.36 -35.80
C GLU A 252 0.14 -1.16 -34.85
N GLY A 253 -0.57 -1.21 -33.72
CA GLY A 253 -0.42 -0.24 -32.63
C GLY A 253 0.69 -0.67 -31.67
N ARG A 254 1.75 0.13 -31.58
CA ARG A 254 2.87 -0.05 -30.66
C ARG A 254 2.81 0.96 -29.54
N ILE A 255 2.91 0.48 -28.32
CA ILE A 255 3.05 1.29 -27.11
C ILE A 255 4.49 1.13 -26.61
N ALA A 256 5.11 2.21 -26.16
CA ALA A 256 6.41 2.20 -25.51
C ALA A 256 6.32 2.85 -24.13
N PHE A 257 6.98 2.27 -23.15
CA PHE A 257 7.20 2.82 -21.81
C PHE A 257 8.71 2.93 -21.61
N SER A 258 9.19 4.08 -21.12
CA SER A 258 10.63 4.37 -21.00
C SER A 258 10.92 4.86 -19.59
N GLY A 259 12.00 4.37 -18.97
CA GLY A 259 12.35 4.73 -17.60
C GLY A 259 13.61 4.00 -17.15
N ASP A 260 13.90 4.04 -15.86
CA ASP A 260 14.91 3.15 -15.27
C ASP A 260 14.33 1.74 -15.07
N LEU A 261 15.22 0.75 -14.91
CA LEU A 261 14.84 -0.67 -14.89
C LEU A 261 13.80 -0.98 -13.81
N GLU A 262 13.99 -0.41 -12.62
CA GLU A 262 13.13 -0.55 -11.44
C GLU A 262 11.71 0.02 -11.66
N ASP A 263 11.57 1.11 -12.41
CA ASP A 263 10.27 1.72 -12.72
C ASP A 263 9.53 0.94 -13.82
N LEU A 264 10.28 0.38 -14.77
CA LEU A 264 9.74 -0.49 -15.81
C LEU A 264 9.23 -1.84 -15.26
N GLU A 265 9.73 -2.30 -14.11
CA GLU A 265 9.17 -3.44 -13.37
C GLU A 265 7.75 -3.14 -12.88
N GLU A 266 7.53 -1.99 -12.24
CA GLU A 266 6.20 -1.56 -11.76
C GLU A 266 5.20 -1.40 -12.92
N ILE A 267 5.62 -0.74 -14.01
CA ILE A 267 4.83 -0.61 -15.23
C ILE A 267 4.49 -1.99 -15.82
N THR A 268 5.44 -2.91 -15.82
CA THR A 268 5.24 -4.28 -16.33
C THR A 268 4.25 -5.06 -15.45
N GLN A 269 4.30 -4.89 -14.13
CA GLN A 269 3.35 -5.49 -13.20
C GLN A 269 1.93 -4.94 -13.40
N ASP A 270 1.76 -3.62 -13.50
CA ASP A 270 0.43 -3.02 -13.74
C ASP A 270 -0.15 -3.41 -15.11
N LEU A 271 0.70 -3.57 -16.15
CA LEU A 271 0.28 -4.11 -17.45
C LEU A 271 -0.13 -5.61 -17.37
N ALA A 272 0.56 -6.40 -16.54
CA ALA A 272 0.22 -7.81 -16.32
C ALA A 272 -1.10 -7.97 -15.55
N GLU A 273 -1.36 -7.13 -14.53
CA GLU A 273 -2.63 -7.08 -13.79
C GLU A 273 -3.82 -6.60 -14.67
N LEU A 274 -3.55 -5.78 -15.69
CA LEU A 274 -4.51 -5.47 -16.76
C LEU A 274 -4.72 -6.62 -17.76
N GLY A 275 -3.98 -7.73 -17.63
CA GLY A 275 -4.08 -8.91 -18.51
C GLY A 275 -3.34 -8.79 -19.84
N PHE A 276 -2.35 -7.90 -19.95
CA PHE A 276 -1.52 -7.75 -21.14
C PHE A 276 -0.12 -8.33 -20.95
N ARG A 277 0.35 -9.06 -21.98
CA ARG A 277 1.73 -9.55 -22.03
C ARG A 277 2.66 -8.44 -22.48
N VAL A 278 3.82 -8.39 -21.85
CA VAL A 278 4.83 -7.33 -21.99
C VAL A 278 6.08 -7.90 -22.67
N SER A 279 6.80 -7.11 -23.47
CA SER A 279 8.09 -7.54 -24.01
C SER A 279 9.15 -7.63 -22.91
N ARG A 280 10.29 -8.27 -23.20
CA ARG A 280 11.50 -8.03 -22.39
C ARG A 280 11.87 -6.55 -22.44
N VAL A 281 12.50 -6.07 -21.37
CA VAL A 281 13.11 -4.73 -21.32
C VAL A 281 14.24 -4.67 -22.37
N ASN A 282 14.30 -3.58 -23.13
CA ASN A 282 15.32 -3.35 -24.15
C ASN A 282 16.25 -2.23 -23.66
N GLU A 283 17.55 -2.47 -23.65
CA GLU A 283 18.56 -1.46 -23.34
C GLU A 283 19.05 -0.80 -24.63
N TYR A 284 19.06 0.53 -24.66
CA TYR A 284 19.62 1.33 -25.75
C TYR A 284 20.64 2.32 -25.20
N TYR A 285 21.88 2.23 -25.66
CA TYR A 285 22.85 3.32 -25.52
C TYR A 285 22.49 4.44 -26.50
N ARG A 286 22.35 5.67 -26.01
CA ARG A 286 21.98 6.84 -26.81
C ARG A 286 22.99 7.97 -26.60
N GLU A 287 23.31 8.62 -27.71
CA GLU A 287 24.06 9.87 -27.77
C GLU A 287 23.21 10.89 -28.51
N SER A 288 22.89 12.00 -27.83
CA SER A 288 22.02 13.05 -28.34
C SER A 288 22.70 14.41 -28.18
N THR A 289 23.04 15.05 -29.29
CA THR A 289 23.48 16.45 -29.30
C THR A 289 22.26 17.37 -29.29
N VAL A 290 22.15 18.20 -28.26
CA VAL A 290 21.11 19.22 -28.11
C VAL A 290 21.68 20.57 -28.47
N THR A 291 21.08 21.26 -29.43
CA THR A 291 21.45 22.62 -29.85
C THR A 291 20.44 23.62 -29.31
N TRP A 292 20.90 24.50 -28.42
CA TRP A 292 20.12 25.59 -27.86
C TRP A 292 19.94 26.72 -28.87
N SER A 293 18.89 27.53 -28.73
CA SER A 293 18.60 28.65 -29.62
C SER A 293 19.69 29.74 -29.66
N ASN A 294 20.63 29.73 -28.71
CA ASN A 294 21.81 30.62 -28.67
C ASN A 294 23.07 30.02 -29.33
N GLY A 295 22.95 28.87 -30.01
CA GLY A 295 24.06 28.20 -30.70
C GLY A 295 24.92 27.28 -29.82
N LEU A 296 24.71 27.23 -28.50
CA LEU A 296 25.41 26.28 -27.64
C LEU A 296 24.95 24.84 -27.93
N THR A 297 25.91 23.94 -28.05
CA THR A 297 25.68 22.50 -28.21
C THR A 297 26.08 21.75 -26.94
N GLN A 298 25.27 20.75 -26.56
CA GLN A 298 25.57 19.85 -25.45
C GLN A 298 25.36 18.41 -25.92
N VAL A 299 26.37 17.55 -25.72
CA VAL A 299 26.24 16.11 -25.97
C VAL A 299 25.75 15.43 -24.70
N ILE A 300 24.62 14.74 -24.79
CA ILE A 300 24.04 13.93 -23.72
C ILE A 300 24.27 12.46 -24.09
N ARG A 301 25.02 11.73 -23.26
CA ARG A 301 25.27 10.29 -23.37
C ARG A 301 24.58 9.56 -22.23
N GLY A 302 23.90 8.47 -22.52
CA GLY A 302 23.21 7.67 -21.50
C GLY A 302 22.75 6.31 -22.01
N ARG A 303 22.47 5.42 -21.07
CA ARG A 303 21.64 4.24 -21.30
C ARG A 303 20.17 4.65 -21.15
N SER A 304 19.29 3.99 -21.89
CA SER A 304 17.84 4.18 -21.81
C SER A 304 17.18 2.81 -21.91
N TYR A 305 16.29 2.49 -20.98
CA TYR A 305 15.54 1.24 -21.00
C TYR A 305 14.13 1.49 -21.53
N VAL A 306 13.66 0.59 -22.38
CA VAL A 306 12.33 0.70 -23.00
C VAL A 306 11.63 -0.65 -23.06
N VAL A 307 10.39 -0.67 -22.60
CA VAL A 307 9.45 -1.78 -22.72
C VAL A 307 8.48 -1.49 -23.86
N PHE A 308 8.20 -2.48 -24.70
CA PHE A 308 7.23 -2.36 -25.78
C PHE A 308 6.04 -3.30 -25.59
N VAL A 309 4.85 -2.81 -25.93
CA VAL A 309 3.63 -3.62 -25.97
C VAL A 309 2.99 -3.48 -27.35
N ASN A 310 3.02 -4.59 -28.10
CA ASN A 310 2.37 -4.70 -29.42
C ASN A 310 0.97 -5.29 -29.20
N SER A 311 -0.01 -4.44 -28.93
CA SER A 311 -1.39 -4.88 -28.73
C SER A 311 -2.37 -3.83 -29.24
N ILE A 312 -2.98 -4.09 -30.39
CA ILE A 312 -3.94 -3.17 -31.03
C ILE A 312 -5.11 -2.81 -30.10
N ALA A 313 -5.54 -3.74 -29.25
CA ALA A 313 -6.60 -3.49 -28.27
C ALA A 313 -6.17 -2.52 -27.15
N LEU A 314 -4.97 -2.71 -26.57
CA LEU A 314 -4.45 -1.80 -25.55
C LEU A 314 -4.09 -0.42 -26.13
N PHE A 315 -3.55 -0.40 -27.35
CA PHE A 315 -3.26 0.83 -28.07
C PHE A 315 -4.53 1.63 -28.31
N THR A 316 -5.59 0.97 -28.79
CA THR A 316 -6.90 1.60 -29.02
C THR A 316 -7.52 2.09 -27.71
N PHE A 317 -7.40 1.31 -26.64
CA PHE A 317 -7.85 1.69 -25.30
C PHE A 317 -7.18 2.97 -24.79
N PHE A 318 -5.83 3.07 -24.80
CA PHE A 318 -5.13 4.28 -24.39
C PHE A 318 -5.40 5.48 -25.31
N LYS A 319 -5.50 5.27 -26.62
CA LYS A 319 -5.90 6.31 -27.58
C LYS A 319 -7.31 6.84 -27.26
N ALA A 320 -8.25 5.96 -26.93
CA ALA A 320 -9.62 6.33 -26.55
C ALA A 320 -9.69 7.07 -25.21
N LEU A 321 -8.79 6.74 -24.26
CA LEU A 321 -8.59 7.49 -23.00
C LEU A 321 -7.94 8.87 -23.19
N GLY A 322 -7.65 9.29 -24.42
CA GLY A 322 -7.13 10.62 -24.76
C GLY A 322 -5.61 10.72 -24.80
N VAL A 323 -4.87 9.61 -24.80
CA VAL A 323 -3.39 9.65 -24.89
C VAL A 323 -2.95 10.04 -26.31
N PRO A 324 -2.06 11.04 -26.47
CA PRO A 324 -1.59 11.48 -27.79
C PRO A 324 -0.80 10.38 -28.53
N VAL A 325 -0.93 10.36 -29.86
CA VAL A 325 -0.27 9.39 -30.75
C VAL A 325 0.78 10.12 -31.61
N GLY A 326 1.99 9.58 -31.67
CA GLY A 326 3.12 10.20 -32.38
C GLY A 326 3.88 11.23 -31.54
N ASP A 327 4.54 12.17 -32.20
CA ASP A 327 5.37 13.18 -31.53
C ASP A 327 4.50 14.23 -30.81
N LYS A 328 4.50 14.14 -29.47
CA LYS A 328 3.84 15.05 -28.53
C LYS A 328 4.28 16.51 -28.68
N ALA A 329 5.50 16.74 -29.13
CA ALA A 329 6.12 18.05 -29.13
C ALA A 329 5.77 18.86 -30.40
N VAL A 330 5.13 18.27 -31.42
CA VAL A 330 4.56 18.99 -32.60
C VAL A 330 3.02 18.96 -32.67
N GLN A 331 2.34 18.39 -31.67
CA GLN A 331 0.87 18.29 -31.67
C GLN A 331 0.25 18.97 -30.44
N GLY A 332 -0.93 19.58 -30.60
CA GLY A 332 -1.73 20.05 -29.48
C GLY A 332 -2.47 18.91 -28.78
N PHE A 333 -2.51 18.93 -27.45
CA PHE A 333 -3.34 18.03 -26.64
C PHE A 333 -3.68 18.71 -25.30
N ARG A 334 -4.68 18.17 -24.60
CA ARG A 334 -5.16 18.62 -23.29
C ARG A 334 -5.05 17.48 -22.29
N VAL A 335 -5.23 17.75 -21.00
CA VAL A 335 -5.45 16.66 -20.03
C VAL A 335 -6.79 15.98 -20.38
N PRO A 336 -6.89 14.63 -20.36
CA PRO A 336 -8.14 13.95 -20.71
C PRO A 336 -9.30 14.40 -19.82
N ARG A 337 -10.48 14.62 -20.41
CA ARG A 337 -11.66 15.11 -19.68
C ARG A 337 -12.01 14.23 -18.47
N TRP A 338 -11.88 12.91 -18.60
CA TRP A 338 -12.12 11.98 -17.51
C TRP A 338 -11.13 12.12 -16.34
N ILE A 339 -9.89 12.60 -16.58
CA ILE A 339 -8.98 12.96 -15.49
C ILE A 339 -9.42 14.29 -14.86
N MET A 340 -9.84 15.28 -15.65
CA MET A 340 -10.33 16.57 -15.14
C MET A 340 -11.60 16.42 -14.27
N GLU A 341 -12.47 15.45 -14.58
CA GLU A 341 -13.72 15.16 -13.88
C GLU A 341 -13.60 14.02 -12.83
N ALA A 342 -12.41 13.43 -12.70
CA ALA A 342 -12.14 12.36 -11.74
C ALA A 342 -12.15 12.84 -10.28
N PRO A 343 -12.36 11.94 -9.31
CA PRO A 343 -12.09 12.25 -7.90
C PRO A 343 -10.58 12.41 -7.63
N LEU A 344 -10.24 12.95 -6.45
CA LEU A 344 -8.86 13.36 -6.10
C LEU A 344 -7.85 12.20 -6.06
N ASP A 345 -8.28 10.99 -5.69
CA ASP A 345 -7.44 9.79 -5.64
C ASP A 345 -6.95 9.38 -7.05
N VAL A 346 -7.84 9.30 -8.02
CA VAL A 346 -7.54 9.03 -9.44
C VAL A 346 -6.70 10.15 -10.05
N LYS A 347 -7.01 11.42 -9.73
CA LYS A 347 -6.21 12.58 -10.16
C LYS A 347 -4.77 12.52 -9.65
N ALA A 348 -4.56 12.09 -8.41
CA ALA A 348 -3.23 12.00 -7.82
C ALA A 348 -2.35 10.93 -8.47
N GLU A 349 -2.91 9.77 -8.84
CA GLU A 349 -2.16 8.71 -9.53
C GLU A 349 -1.73 9.10 -10.96
N PHE A 350 -2.59 9.82 -11.70
CA PHE A 350 -2.22 10.43 -13.00
C PHE A 350 -1.13 11.50 -12.84
N LEU A 351 -1.31 12.43 -11.90
CA LEU A 351 -0.35 13.51 -11.69
C LEU A 351 1.02 12.98 -11.25
N ALA A 352 1.05 12.03 -10.32
CA ALA A 352 2.29 11.50 -9.78
C ALA A 352 3.12 10.75 -10.83
N THR A 353 2.49 10.01 -11.75
CA THR A 353 3.21 9.34 -12.85
C THR A 353 3.65 10.31 -13.93
N TYR A 354 2.83 11.30 -14.26
CA TYR A 354 3.24 12.38 -15.16
C TYR A 354 4.44 13.17 -14.61
N PHE A 355 4.46 13.43 -13.30
CA PHE A 355 5.58 14.07 -12.61
C PHE A 355 6.79 13.14 -12.40
N GLY A 356 6.58 11.83 -12.29
CA GLY A 356 7.64 10.81 -12.32
C GLY A 356 8.51 10.97 -13.56
N SER A 357 7.88 11.15 -14.72
CA SER A 357 8.58 11.53 -15.95
C SER A 357 9.12 12.97 -15.91
N GLU A 358 8.23 13.97 -15.89
CA GLU A 358 8.54 15.32 -16.40
C GLU A 358 8.95 16.34 -15.31
N LEU A 359 8.77 16.05 -14.02
CA LEU A 359 9.02 17.01 -12.93
C LEU A 359 10.40 16.80 -12.29
N GLU A 360 11.15 17.89 -12.09
CA GLU A 360 12.42 17.85 -11.36
C GLU A 360 12.31 17.21 -9.98
N ARG A 361 13.26 16.33 -9.63
CA ARG A 361 13.36 15.70 -8.29
C ARG A 361 13.42 16.73 -7.14
N PRO A 362 13.02 16.36 -5.91
CA PRO A 362 13.22 17.22 -4.73
C PRO A 362 14.71 17.58 -4.55
N ARG A 363 15.01 18.88 -4.42
CA ARG A 363 16.38 19.39 -4.19
C ARG A 363 16.42 20.33 -3.01
N VAL A 364 17.50 20.30 -2.24
CA VAL A 364 17.80 21.28 -1.19
C VAL A 364 18.85 22.29 -1.64
N SER A 365 18.72 23.54 -1.16
CA SER A 365 19.73 24.59 -1.38
C SER A 365 21.01 24.32 -0.57
N ARG A 366 22.05 25.15 -0.78
CA ARG A 366 23.38 25.03 -0.13
C ARG A 366 23.37 24.96 1.41
N ASN A 367 22.29 25.39 2.07
CA ASN A 367 22.14 25.27 3.52
C ASN A 367 21.66 23.88 4.01
N GLY A 368 21.32 22.98 3.07
CA GLY A 368 20.80 21.63 3.30
C GLY A 368 19.40 21.54 3.91
N ARG A 369 18.70 22.65 4.15
CA ARG A 369 17.47 22.71 4.99
C ARG A 369 16.29 23.44 4.36
N THR A 370 16.50 24.08 3.21
CA THR A 370 15.46 24.75 2.41
C THR A 370 15.37 24.06 1.06
N PHE A 371 14.19 23.55 0.72
CA PHE A 371 13.92 22.95 -0.59
C PHE A 371 13.82 24.02 -1.67
N GLN A 372 14.33 23.71 -2.86
CA GLN A 372 14.11 24.46 -4.08
C GLN A 372 12.76 24.07 -4.69
N PRO A 373 12.11 24.97 -5.45
CA PRO A 373 10.86 24.65 -6.13
C PRO A 373 11.09 23.61 -7.24
N PRO A 374 10.40 22.45 -7.22
CA PRO A 374 10.35 21.54 -8.36
C PRO A 374 9.77 22.26 -9.58
N THR A 375 10.42 22.18 -10.74
CA THR A 375 9.96 22.79 -11.99
C THR A 375 9.61 21.73 -13.03
N LEU A 376 8.40 21.83 -13.57
CA LEU A 376 7.94 21.09 -14.74
C LEU A 376 8.30 21.90 -15.99
N VAL A 377 8.81 21.23 -17.03
CA VAL A 377 9.23 21.86 -18.28
C VAL A 377 8.77 21.00 -19.45
N ILE A 378 8.09 21.60 -20.43
CA ILE A 378 7.76 20.94 -21.70
C ILE A 378 8.26 21.77 -22.87
N HIS A 379 8.57 21.11 -23.99
CA HIS A 379 8.96 21.73 -25.24
C HIS A 379 7.88 21.51 -26.30
N LYS A 380 7.42 22.60 -26.94
CA LYS A 380 6.40 22.57 -28.00
C LYS A 380 6.95 23.31 -29.23
N ALA A 381 6.62 22.85 -30.43
CA ALA A 381 6.92 23.59 -31.65
C ALA A 381 6.19 24.95 -31.66
N GLU A 382 6.74 25.93 -32.37
CA GLU A 382 6.28 27.34 -32.35
C GLU A 382 4.81 27.52 -32.77
N ASP A 383 4.26 26.59 -33.56
CA ASP A 383 2.88 26.53 -34.04
C ASP A 383 1.88 25.92 -33.03
N VAL A 384 2.35 25.12 -32.06
CA VAL A 384 1.51 24.44 -31.05
C VAL A 384 1.79 24.88 -29.61
N VAL A 385 2.30 26.10 -29.44
CA VAL A 385 2.67 26.67 -28.13
C VAL A 385 1.45 26.92 -27.24
N GLU A 386 0.38 27.51 -27.78
CA GLU A 386 -0.80 27.87 -26.98
C GLU A 386 -1.53 26.63 -26.47
N GLN A 387 -1.62 25.56 -27.25
CA GLN A 387 -2.14 24.26 -26.80
C GLN A 387 -1.26 23.65 -25.69
N GLY A 388 0.06 23.91 -25.71
CA GLY A 388 0.95 23.58 -24.59
C GLY A 388 0.69 24.41 -23.32
N VAL A 389 0.31 25.67 -23.49
CA VAL A 389 -0.08 26.57 -22.39
C VAL A 389 -1.42 26.13 -21.79
N GLU A 390 -2.38 25.74 -22.64
CA GLU A 390 -3.66 25.15 -22.22
C GLU A 390 -3.45 23.86 -21.41
N PHE A 391 -2.61 22.93 -21.90
CA PHE A 391 -2.27 21.71 -21.16
C PHE A 391 -1.63 22.02 -19.79
N LEU A 392 -0.69 22.96 -19.71
CA LEU A 392 -0.12 23.38 -18.42
C LEU A 392 -1.15 24.09 -17.53
N SER A 393 -2.17 24.73 -18.10
CA SER A 393 -3.28 25.30 -17.35
C SER A 393 -4.21 24.22 -16.78
N ASP A 394 -4.44 23.13 -17.51
CA ASP A 394 -5.15 21.94 -16.99
C ASP A 394 -4.38 21.34 -15.81
N ILE A 395 -3.06 21.11 -15.95
CA ILE A 395 -2.20 20.61 -14.86
C ILE A 395 -2.21 21.55 -13.64
N LYS A 396 -2.16 22.88 -13.85
CA LYS A 396 -2.30 23.86 -12.77
C LYS A 396 -3.66 23.79 -12.08
N THR A 397 -4.73 23.52 -12.84
CA THR A 397 -6.09 23.38 -12.31
C THR A 397 -6.18 22.14 -11.41
N LEU A 398 -5.71 20.99 -11.89
CA LEU A 398 -5.64 19.77 -11.09
C LEU A 398 -4.83 19.97 -9.80
N LEU A 399 -3.65 20.60 -9.89
CA LEU A 399 -2.82 20.90 -8.71
C LEU A 399 -3.54 21.79 -7.69
N SER A 400 -4.33 22.77 -8.14
CA SER A 400 -5.07 23.68 -7.25
C SER A 400 -6.15 22.97 -6.43
N GLU A 401 -6.74 21.87 -6.92
CA GLU A 401 -7.69 21.06 -6.16
C GLU A 401 -7.06 20.38 -4.94
N PHE A 402 -5.76 20.08 -4.98
CA PHE A 402 -4.99 19.61 -3.82
C PHE A 402 -4.48 20.76 -2.92
N GLY A 403 -4.82 22.01 -3.25
CA GLY A 403 -4.28 23.21 -2.63
C GLY A 403 -2.81 23.47 -2.99
N VAL A 404 -2.33 22.95 -4.12
CA VAL A 404 -0.94 23.12 -4.58
C VAL A 404 -0.82 24.33 -5.52
N GLU A 405 -0.15 25.36 -5.03
CA GLU A 405 0.16 26.61 -5.72
C GLU A 405 1.39 26.46 -6.64
N THR A 406 1.32 27.15 -7.78
CA THR A 406 2.35 27.13 -8.83
C THR A 406 2.64 28.52 -9.38
N SER A 407 3.83 28.71 -9.94
CA SER A 407 4.20 29.93 -10.65
C SER A 407 3.29 30.21 -11.86
N ALA A 408 3.36 31.42 -12.40
CA ALA A 408 2.89 31.68 -13.77
C ALA A 408 3.61 30.74 -14.77
N ILE A 409 2.97 30.47 -15.91
CA ILE A 409 3.58 29.71 -17.00
C ILE A 409 4.66 30.59 -17.64
N SER A 410 5.92 30.18 -17.50
CA SER A 410 7.05 30.83 -18.15
C SER A 410 7.15 30.38 -19.61
N ARG A 411 7.47 31.31 -20.51
CA ARG A 411 7.78 31.06 -21.92
C ARG A 411 9.22 31.51 -22.20
N ARG A 412 10.03 30.66 -22.83
CA ARG A 412 11.40 30.98 -23.25
C ARG A 412 11.71 30.32 -24.60
N PRO A 413 12.64 30.87 -25.41
CA PRO A 413 13.21 30.12 -26.53
C PRO A 413 13.73 28.75 -26.07
N GLY A 414 13.43 27.71 -26.85
CA GLY A 414 13.81 26.33 -26.57
C GLY A 414 15.00 25.89 -27.40
N VAL A 415 14.86 24.72 -28.03
CA VAL A 415 15.89 24.07 -28.85
C VAL A 415 15.47 24.01 -30.31
N VAL A 416 16.44 23.94 -31.20
CA VAL A 416 16.21 23.64 -32.63
C VAL A 416 16.40 22.15 -32.84
N ARG A 417 15.41 21.48 -33.44
CA ARG A 417 15.43 20.04 -33.70
C ARG A 417 16.22 19.71 -34.97
N LYS A 418 16.51 18.41 -35.15
CA LYS A 418 17.26 17.88 -36.30
C LYS A 418 16.56 18.11 -37.66
N ASP A 419 15.24 18.27 -37.65
CA ASP A 419 14.40 18.59 -38.81
C ASP A 419 14.28 20.11 -39.08
N GLY A 420 14.96 20.94 -38.27
CA GLY A 420 14.88 22.40 -38.33
C GLY A 420 13.76 23.02 -37.48
N THR A 421 12.86 22.22 -36.90
CA THR A 421 11.73 22.70 -36.11
C THR A 421 12.21 23.42 -34.86
N ARG A 422 11.80 24.68 -34.70
CA ARG A 422 12.06 25.48 -33.50
C ARG A 422 11.04 25.16 -32.43
N THR A 423 11.47 25.18 -31.17
CA THR A 423 10.60 24.95 -30.02
C THR A 423 10.62 26.10 -29.04
N VAL A 424 9.49 26.30 -28.37
CA VAL A 424 9.36 27.13 -27.17
C VAL A 424 9.40 26.23 -25.95
N ARG A 425 10.21 26.61 -24.96
CA ARG A 425 10.27 26.00 -23.64
C ARG A 425 9.20 26.64 -22.77
N LEU A 426 8.21 25.85 -22.38
CA LEU A 426 7.19 26.22 -21.40
C LEU A 426 7.54 25.61 -20.05
N GLY A 427 7.24 26.29 -18.94
CA GLY A 427 7.45 25.69 -17.63
C GLY A 427 6.74 26.36 -16.47
N ILE A 428 6.37 25.55 -15.48
CA ILE A 428 5.72 25.93 -14.22
C ILE A 428 6.51 25.37 -13.04
N SER A 429 6.60 26.11 -11.94
CA SER A 429 7.28 25.68 -10.73
C SER A 429 6.29 25.56 -9.57
N ILE A 430 6.38 24.48 -8.80
CA ILE A 430 5.63 24.32 -7.55
C ILE A 430 6.26 25.24 -6.49
N LEU A 431 5.46 26.11 -5.87
CA LEU A 431 6.00 27.13 -4.97
C LEU A 431 6.66 26.50 -3.73
N SER A 432 7.88 26.92 -3.40
CA SER A 432 8.72 26.31 -2.37
C SER A 432 8.38 26.68 -0.92
N ASN A 433 7.18 27.24 -0.68
CA ASN A 433 6.71 27.47 0.68
C ASN A 433 6.42 26.12 1.37
N THR A 434 6.59 26.05 2.69
CA THR A 434 6.61 24.77 3.42
C THR A 434 5.29 24.01 3.30
N ASP A 435 4.17 24.70 3.47
CA ASP A 435 2.85 24.07 3.47
C ASP A 435 2.48 23.58 2.06
N ASN A 436 2.87 24.34 1.02
CA ASN A 436 2.64 23.98 -0.36
C ASN A 436 3.45 22.75 -0.81
N LEU A 437 4.74 22.71 -0.44
CA LEU A 437 5.57 21.51 -0.67
C LEU A 437 5.08 20.32 0.13
N MET A 438 4.55 20.51 1.35
CA MET A 438 3.90 19.43 2.11
C MET A 438 2.65 18.91 1.41
N ARG A 439 1.76 19.77 0.91
CA ARG A 439 0.58 19.32 0.12
C ARG A 439 1.02 18.52 -1.10
N PHE A 440 2.03 19.00 -1.84
CA PHE A 440 2.52 18.32 -3.03
C PHE A 440 3.19 16.96 -2.74
N PHE A 441 4.25 16.94 -1.94
CA PHE A 441 5.01 15.71 -1.64
C PHE A 441 4.20 14.71 -0.78
N GLY A 442 3.30 15.24 0.05
CA GLY A 442 2.40 14.46 0.90
C GLY A 442 1.34 13.73 0.10
N LYS A 443 0.56 14.44 -0.73
CA LYS A 443 -0.62 13.89 -1.42
C LYS A 443 -0.36 13.33 -2.81
N ILE A 444 0.60 13.89 -3.54
CA ILE A 444 0.87 13.54 -4.95
C ILE A 444 2.22 12.82 -5.07
N GLY A 445 3.33 13.48 -4.78
CA GLY A 445 4.66 12.88 -4.95
C GLY A 445 4.94 12.45 -6.40
N TYR A 446 5.56 11.28 -6.58
CA TYR A 446 6.01 10.75 -7.88
C TYR A 446 5.67 9.26 -8.00
N ALA A 447 5.43 8.75 -9.20
CA ALA A 447 5.17 7.32 -9.43
C ALA A 447 5.84 6.88 -10.73
N TYR A 448 6.27 5.62 -10.79
CA TYR A 448 7.21 5.13 -11.81
C TYR A 448 8.49 6.00 -11.89
N ASP A 449 8.94 6.48 -10.73
CA ASP A 449 10.30 6.97 -10.47
C ASP A 449 10.57 6.76 -8.97
N ARG A 450 11.15 5.61 -8.62
CA ARG A 450 11.40 5.20 -7.22
C ARG A 450 12.30 6.19 -6.47
N GLU A 451 13.29 6.79 -7.13
CA GLU A 451 14.20 7.74 -6.47
C GLU A 451 13.48 9.04 -6.12
N ARG A 452 12.74 9.64 -7.06
CA ARG A 452 11.98 10.87 -6.83
C ARG A 452 10.92 10.68 -5.77
N ASP A 453 10.23 9.53 -5.77
CA ASP A 453 9.18 9.30 -4.77
C ASP A 453 9.75 9.05 -3.36
N PHE A 454 10.83 8.28 -3.24
CA PHE A 454 11.57 8.13 -1.99
C PHE A 454 12.02 9.49 -1.44
N LEU A 455 12.62 10.34 -2.28
CA LEU A 455 13.02 11.70 -1.88
C LEU A 455 11.82 12.58 -1.51
N ALA A 456 10.66 12.40 -2.15
CA ALA A 456 9.43 13.15 -1.84
C ALA A 456 8.82 12.73 -0.50
N LEU A 457 8.70 11.43 -0.22
CA LEU A 457 8.25 10.89 1.07
C LEU A 457 9.08 11.46 2.23
N LEU A 458 10.40 11.46 2.06
CA LEU A 458 11.33 11.97 3.06
C LEU A 458 11.30 13.50 3.15
N ALA A 459 11.14 14.22 2.03
CA ALA A 459 10.95 15.66 2.04
C ALA A 459 9.66 16.08 2.77
N TYR A 460 8.55 15.35 2.57
CA TYR A 460 7.30 15.55 3.29
C TYR A 460 7.49 15.37 4.81
N GLU A 461 8.05 14.24 5.24
CA GLU A 461 8.30 13.97 6.66
C GLU A 461 9.22 15.03 7.28
N TYR A 462 10.33 15.38 6.61
CA TYR A 462 11.26 16.39 7.08
C TYR A 462 10.58 17.75 7.28
N LEU A 463 9.74 18.17 6.32
CA LEU A 463 8.98 19.41 6.42
C LEU A 463 7.93 19.34 7.55
N ARG A 464 7.20 18.22 7.70
CA ARG A 464 6.23 18.04 8.79
C ARG A 464 6.89 18.09 10.16
N ARG A 465 8.01 17.36 10.36
CA ARG A 465 8.82 17.41 11.59
C ARG A 465 9.31 18.83 11.88
N LYS A 466 9.79 19.55 10.87
CA LYS A 466 10.24 20.95 10.96
C LYS A 466 9.12 21.91 11.39
N VAL A 467 7.87 21.67 11.02
CA VAL A 467 6.69 22.44 11.48
C VAL A 467 6.34 22.08 12.93
N ILE A 468 6.23 20.78 13.23
CA ILE A 468 5.88 20.28 14.57
C ILE A 468 6.92 20.70 15.62
N ASP A 469 8.21 20.53 15.36
CA ASP A 469 9.26 20.90 16.33
C ASP A 469 9.33 22.41 16.59
N ARG A 470 8.98 23.25 15.60
CA ARG A 470 8.83 24.70 15.83
C ARG A 470 7.74 25.01 16.84
N GLN A 471 6.61 24.32 16.76
CA GLN A 471 5.49 24.47 17.69
C GLN A 471 5.87 23.93 19.08
N ARG A 472 6.38 22.69 19.15
CA ARG A 472 6.88 22.06 20.39
C ARG A 472 7.90 22.94 21.12
N TYR A 473 8.84 23.55 20.41
CA TYR A 473 9.84 24.45 21.01
C TYR A 473 9.23 25.76 21.53
N VAL A 474 8.20 26.31 20.87
CA VAL A 474 7.49 27.50 21.35
C VAL A 474 6.67 27.20 22.62
N GLU A 475 6.00 26.05 22.66
CA GLU A 475 5.27 25.57 23.85
C GLU A 475 6.21 25.31 25.02
N ALA A 476 7.26 24.52 24.81
CA ALA A 476 8.25 24.20 25.83
C ALA A 476 8.96 25.46 26.35
N TYR A 477 9.21 26.46 25.50
CA TYR A 477 9.72 27.77 25.93
C TYR A 477 8.72 28.52 26.81
N ARG A 478 7.44 28.60 26.42
CA ARG A 478 6.39 29.26 27.23
C ARG A 478 6.30 28.62 28.62
N PHE A 479 6.24 27.29 28.67
CA PHE A 479 6.22 26.53 29.92
C PHE A 479 7.52 26.67 30.73
N THR A 480 8.68 26.76 30.09
CA THR A 480 9.97 27.10 30.76
C THR A 480 9.90 28.47 31.44
N ARG A 481 9.27 29.47 30.79
CA ARG A 481 9.10 30.81 31.36
C ARG A 481 8.08 30.83 32.49
N GLU A 482 6.99 30.07 32.38
CA GLU A 482 5.96 29.88 33.40
C GLU A 482 6.54 29.30 34.70
N LEU A 483 7.26 28.18 34.60
CA LEU A 483 7.96 27.59 35.75
C LEU A 483 8.99 28.54 36.38
N ALA A 484 9.71 29.31 35.56
CA ALA A 484 10.67 30.30 36.06
C ALA A 484 9.96 31.46 36.81
N SER A 485 8.79 31.92 36.36
CA SER A 485 7.98 32.89 37.10
C SER A 485 7.34 32.31 38.36
N SER A 486 7.12 31.00 38.42
CA SER A 486 6.62 30.28 39.61
C SER A 486 7.72 29.94 40.63
N GLY A 487 8.96 30.42 40.44
CA GLY A 487 10.04 30.29 41.42
C GLY A 487 10.81 28.96 41.42
N TYR A 488 10.57 28.06 40.45
CA TYR A 488 11.30 26.78 40.36
C TYR A 488 12.79 27.00 40.08
N VAL A 489 13.64 26.12 40.64
CA VAL A 489 15.09 26.21 40.44
C VAL A 489 15.47 25.72 39.04
N SER A 490 16.50 26.31 38.43
CA SER A 490 16.89 26.05 37.03
C SER A 490 17.05 24.56 36.68
N ASP A 491 17.65 23.76 37.56
CA ASP A 491 17.82 22.32 37.33
C ASP A 491 16.51 21.53 37.38
N GLU A 492 15.55 21.96 38.21
CA GLU A 492 14.22 21.37 38.26
C GLU A 492 13.43 21.69 36.99
N ILE A 493 13.48 22.93 36.52
CA ILE A 493 12.87 23.34 35.25
C ILE A 493 13.45 22.51 34.09
N ILE A 494 14.78 22.36 34.05
CA ILE A 494 15.45 21.51 33.04
C ILE A 494 14.96 20.05 33.12
N ARG A 495 14.77 19.50 34.32
CA ARG A 495 14.23 18.15 34.51
C ARG A 495 12.80 18.03 33.99
N ILE A 496 11.89 18.92 34.42
CA ILE A 496 10.46 18.87 34.08
C ILE A 496 10.23 19.10 32.57
N VAL A 497 10.94 20.08 31.97
CA VAL A 497 10.82 20.35 30.53
C VAL A 497 11.33 19.16 29.70
N ARG A 498 12.42 18.52 30.11
CA ARG A 498 12.98 17.36 29.38
C ARG A 498 12.18 16.07 29.57
N SER A 499 11.50 15.88 30.70
CA SER A 499 10.57 14.76 30.87
C SER A 499 9.28 14.94 30.07
N ARG A 500 8.84 16.18 29.82
CA ARG A 500 7.61 16.47 29.07
C ARG A 500 7.81 16.60 27.55
N TRP A 501 8.96 17.12 27.09
CA TRP A 501 9.29 17.21 25.66
C TRP A 501 10.59 16.46 25.33
N PHE A 502 10.43 15.21 24.93
CA PHE A 502 11.53 14.36 24.46
C PHE A 502 12.31 15.01 23.30
N GLY A 503 13.64 14.95 23.36
CA GLY A 503 14.56 15.54 22.38
C GLY A 503 15.06 16.95 22.70
N ILE A 504 14.44 17.69 23.63
CA ILE A 504 14.94 19.03 24.00
C ILE A 504 16.22 18.91 24.86
N SER A 505 17.29 19.57 24.43
CA SER A 505 18.59 19.51 25.13
C SER A 505 18.62 20.39 26.39
N ARG A 506 19.44 20.01 27.38
CA ARG A 506 19.74 20.84 28.56
C ARG A 506 20.23 22.24 28.18
N ALA A 507 21.10 22.33 27.17
CA ALA A 507 21.61 23.61 26.66
C ALA A 507 20.51 24.51 26.06
N THR A 508 19.51 23.91 25.41
CA THR A 508 18.34 24.63 24.86
C THR A 508 17.53 25.28 25.97
N VAL A 509 17.14 24.51 27.00
CA VAL A 509 16.36 25.03 28.14
C VAL A 509 17.16 26.07 28.93
N TYR A 510 18.45 25.83 29.15
CA TYR A 510 19.31 26.79 29.84
C TYR A 510 19.44 28.13 29.09
N LYS A 511 19.51 28.09 27.75
CA LYS A 511 19.46 29.29 26.90
C LYS A 511 18.11 30.02 27.00
N TRP A 512 17.01 29.30 27.18
CA TRP A 512 15.67 29.89 27.38
C TRP A 512 15.52 30.59 28.73
N LEU A 513 16.11 30.03 29.79
CA LEU A 513 16.16 30.64 31.11
C LEU A 513 16.95 31.95 31.11
N ARG A 514 18.13 31.97 30.45
CA ARG A 514 18.93 33.19 30.22
C ARG A 514 18.27 34.25 29.32
N GLY A 515 17.14 33.93 28.69
CA GLY A 515 16.38 34.82 27.83
C GLY A 515 16.75 34.72 26.34
N ILE A 516 15.75 34.89 25.47
CA ILE A 516 15.92 35.03 24.03
C ILE A 516 15.50 36.45 23.66
N GLY A 517 16.40 37.23 23.04
CA GLY A 517 16.16 38.64 22.69
C GLY A 517 14.95 38.90 21.79
N ASN A 518 14.43 37.89 21.08
CA ASN A 518 13.12 37.97 20.43
C ASN A 518 12.40 36.61 20.46
N SER A 519 11.33 36.51 21.24
CA SER A 519 10.53 35.29 21.43
C SER A 519 9.86 34.77 20.15
N LYS A 520 9.62 35.63 19.15
CA LYS A 520 9.08 35.24 17.82
C LYS A 520 9.98 34.25 17.08
N TYR A 521 11.26 34.18 17.43
CA TYR A 521 12.23 33.29 16.79
C TYR A 521 12.57 32.03 17.61
N VAL A 522 11.89 31.78 18.73
CA VAL A 522 12.06 30.55 19.54
C VAL A 522 11.94 29.29 18.68
N GLY A 523 10.90 29.18 17.85
CA GLY A 523 10.73 28.03 16.95
C GLY A 523 11.89 27.84 15.97
N ARG A 524 12.60 28.90 15.58
CA ARG A 524 13.81 28.80 14.71
C ARG A 524 15.03 28.20 15.44
N THR A 525 14.94 27.98 16.76
CA THR A 525 15.94 27.22 17.53
C THR A 525 15.74 25.71 17.45
N ALA A 526 14.57 25.23 17.00
CA ALA A 526 14.40 23.87 16.53
C ALA A 526 15.21 23.69 15.23
N ARG A 527 16.35 23.00 15.32
CA ARG A 527 17.26 22.74 14.20
C ARG A 527 17.35 21.24 13.97
N LEU A 528 16.66 20.77 12.94
CA LEU A 528 16.96 19.47 12.34
C LEU A 528 18.35 19.52 11.67
N ALA A 529 18.95 18.34 11.48
CA ALA A 529 20.10 18.15 10.61
C ALA A 529 19.78 18.64 9.17
N PRO A 530 20.80 18.86 8.32
CA PRO A 530 20.61 18.94 6.87
C PRO A 530 19.83 17.73 6.38
N PHE A 531 18.99 17.91 5.36
CA PHE A 531 18.07 16.90 4.85
C PHE A 531 18.77 15.57 4.58
N ASN A 532 19.89 15.57 3.85
CA ASN A 532 20.62 14.34 3.51
C ASN A 532 21.21 13.63 4.74
N GLU A 533 21.66 14.36 5.76
CA GLU A 533 22.13 13.77 7.03
C GLU A 533 20.94 13.18 7.81
N TRP A 534 19.84 13.93 7.90
CA TRP A 534 18.60 13.47 8.53
C TRP A 534 18.00 12.23 7.84
N VAL A 535 18.08 12.14 6.51
CA VAL A 535 17.64 10.96 5.74
C VAL A 535 18.37 9.71 6.23
N ASN A 536 19.69 9.76 6.36
CA ASN A 536 20.49 8.60 6.81
C ASN A 536 20.10 8.13 8.22
N GLU A 537 19.81 9.07 9.14
CA GLU A 537 19.33 8.75 10.49
C GLU A 537 17.90 8.19 10.47
N ALA A 538 17.01 8.84 9.71
CA ALA A 538 15.58 8.51 9.67
C ALA A 538 15.29 7.16 8.99
N THR A 539 16.09 6.74 8.01
CA THR A 539 15.92 5.49 7.25
C THR A 539 16.89 4.38 7.69
N LEU A 540 17.59 4.54 8.82
CA LEU A 540 18.62 3.60 9.28
C LEU A 540 18.08 2.15 9.36
N GLY A 541 18.62 1.26 8.53
CA GLY A 541 18.17 -0.14 8.42
C GLY A 541 16.92 -0.38 7.56
N LEU A 542 16.14 0.67 7.25
CA LEU A 542 14.89 0.61 6.46
C LEU A 542 15.10 0.67 4.94
N GLY A 543 16.32 0.96 4.47
CA GLY A 543 16.67 0.94 3.04
C GLY A 543 15.97 2.05 2.23
N LYS A 544 15.57 1.72 1.00
CA LYS A 544 14.83 2.63 0.10
C LYS A 544 13.29 2.51 0.21
N SER A 545 12.76 1.82 1.23
CA SER A 545 11.31 1.63 1.44
C SER A 545 10.49 2.93 1.55
N GLY A 546 11.15 4.06 1.78
CA GLY A 546 10.49 5.33 2.10
C GLY A 546 9.93 5.37 3.52
N LEU A 547 10.02 4.28 4.29
CA LEU A 547 9.70 4.26 5.72
C LEU A 547 10.73 5.08 6.51
N VAL A 548 10.28 5.63 7.63
CA VAL A 548 11.12 6.37 8.57
C VAL A 548 10.91 5.88 10.00
N TRP A 549 11.91 6.06 10.85
CA TRP A 549 11.76 5.94 12.29
C TRP A 549 11.07 7.18 12.87
N ASP A 550 9.95 6.96 13.54
CA ASP A 550 9.27 7.93 14.42
C ASP A 550 9.42 7.44 15.88
N VAL A 551 9.28 8.33 16.86
CA VAL A 551 9.51 8.00 18.28
C VAL A 551 8.17 7.92 19.00
N VAL A 552 7.96 6.85 19.75
CA VAL A 552 6.79 6.68 20.61
C VAL A 552 6.80 7.72 21.72
N ALA A 553 5.77 8.56 21.77
CA ALA A 553 5.55 9.54 22.84
C ALA A 553 4.80 8.92 24.02
N GLU A 554 3.77 8.12 23.72
CA GLU A 554 2.86 7.55 24.70
C GLU A 554 2.31 6.22 24.18
N VAL A 555 2.17 5.24 25.09
CA VAL A 555 1.35 4.04 24.91
C VAL A 555 0.51 3.93 26.16
N ARG A 556 -0.82 3.85 26.01
CA ARG A 556 -1.75 3.78 27.14
C ARG A 556 -2.92 2.84 26.86
N PRO A 557 -3.46 2.13 27.86
CA PRO A 557 -4.71 1.40 27.71
C PRO A 557 -5.86 2.38 27.45
N VAL A 558 -6.83 1.97 26.64
CA VAL A 558 -8.05 2.72 26.35
C VAL A 558 -9.26 1.81 26.54
N ASN A 559 -10.34 2.38 27.08
CA ASN A 559 -11.62 1.68 27.15
C ASN A 559 -12.23 1.66 25.74
N TRP A 560 -12.36 0.48 25.16
CA TRP A 560 -12.96 0.25 23.86
C TRP A 560 -14.03 -0.84 23.97
N SER A 561 -15.15 -0.67 23.26
CA SER A 561 -16.34 -1.52 23.38
C SER A 561 -17.02 -1.81 22.04
N ASP A 562 -16.34 -1.50 20.93
CA ASP A 562 -16.77 -1.84 19.58
C ASP A 562 -15.81 -2.90 19.00
N ARG A 563 -16.16 -3.49 17.87
CA ARG A 563 -15.34 -4.49 17.18
C ARG A 563 -13.97 -3.94 16.80
N LEU A 564 -12.98 -4.84 16.78
CA LEU A 564 -11.70 -4.60 16.13
C LEU A 564 -11.64 -5.43 14.84
N TRP A 565 -10.96 -4.93 13.82
CA TRP A 565 -10.91 -5.49 12.47
C TRP A 565 -9.48 -5.85 12.08
N ASP A 566 -9.31 -6.83 11.18
CA ASP A 566 -8.01 -7.16 10.61
C ASP A 566 -8.13 -7.68 9.15
N VAL A 567 -7.01 -7.66 8.44
CA VAL A 567 -6.85 -8.11 7.05
C VAL A 567 -5.70 -9.09 6.95
N THR A 568 -5.87 -10.17 6.18
CA THR A 568 -4.75 -11.05 5.82
C THR A 568 -4.35 -10.82 4.38
N THR A 569 -3.09 -10.45 4.16
CA THR A 569 -2.47 -10.24 2.85
C THR A 569 -2.01 -11.55 2.20
N GLU A 570 -2.03 -11.60 0.86
CA GLU A 570 -1.51 -12.72 0.04
C GLU A 570 0.02 -12.85 0.12
N SER A 571 0.72 -11.75 0.45
CA SER A 571 2.17 -11.71 0.61
C SER A 571 2.69 -12.59 1.77
N GLU A 572 3.76 -13.33 1.48
CA GLU A 572 4.57 -14.14 2.41
C GLU A 572 5.19 -13.31 3.55
N HIS A 573 5.27 -11.98 3.41
CA HIS A 573 5.77 -11.10 4.47
C HIS A 573 4.71 -10.73 5.52
N HIS A 574 3.44 -11.08 5.28
CA HIS A 574 2.31 -10.98 6.21
C HIS A 574 2.28 -9.67 7.02
N ASN A 575 2.28 -8.55 6.31
CA ASN A 575 2.24 -7.21 6.90
C ASN A 575 1.46 -6.21 6.02
N PHE A 576 1.14 -5.05 6.58
CA PHE A 576 0.46 -3.93 5.90
C PHE A 576 0.70 -2.58 6.61
N VAL A 577 0.24 -1.49 6.00
CA VAL A 577 0.30 -0.13 6.56
C VAL A 577 -1.05 0.31 7.14
N ALA A 578 -1.07 0.66 8.43
CA ALA A 578 -2.25 1.02 9.23
C ALA A 578 -2.04 2.36 9.95
N ASN A 579 -2.81 3.40 9.64
CA ASN A 579 -2.58 4.80 10.09
C ASN A 579 -1.12 5.29 9.88
N GLY A 580 -0.46 4.75 8.85
CA GLY A 580 0.95 5.00 8.58
C GLY A 580 1.94 4.20 9.44
N PHE A 581 1.53 3.26 10.28
CA PHE A 581 2.42 2.29 10.96
C PHE A 581 2.53 0.99 10.16
N VAL A 582 3.68 0.32 10.19
CA VAL A 582 3.81 -1.05 9.65
C VAL A 582 3.43 -2.07 10.73
N THR A 583 2.52 -2.99 10.40
CA THR A 583 1.95 -4.04 11.29
C THR A 583 1.74 -5.37 10.53
N GLY A 584 1.40 -6.50 11.17
CA GLY A 584 1.27 -7.81 10.49
C GLY A 584 0.39 -8.93 11.07
N ASN A 585 0.30 -10.06 10.35
CA ASN A 585 -0.84 -11.00 10.31
C ASN A 585 -0.62 -12.39 11.04
N CYS A 586 -1.39 -13.46 10.64
CA CYS A 586 -1.46 -14.89 11.10
C CYS A 586 -1.61 -15.91 9.88
N VAL A 587 -1.73 -17.28 9.98
CA VAL A 587 -1.55 -18.25 8.79
C VAL A 587 -2.38 -19.63 8.68
N ARG A 588 -1.89 -20.88 8.29
CA ARG A 588 -2.56 -22.28 8.14
C ARG A 588 -1.61 -23.56 7.97
N VAL A 589 -2.02 -24.86 7.79
CA VAL A 589 -1.17 -26.16 7.88
C VAL A 589 -1.67 -27.48 7.13
N GLN A 590 -0.85 -28.51 6.70
CA GLN A 590 -1.29 -29.74 5.89
C GLN A 590 -0.77 -31.19 6.25
N ILE A 591 -1.57 -32.24 5.92
CA ILE A 591 -1.25 -33.70 6.01
C ILE A 591 -0.68 -34.29 4.70
N THR A 592 0.36 -35.14 4.77
CA THR A 592 0.97 -35.78 3.58
C THR A 592 0.20 -36.96 2.99
N LYS A 593 -0.33 -37.87 3.82
CA LYS A 593 -0.95 -39.14 3.37
C LYS A 593 -2.10 -38.94 2.37
N ASN A 594 -2.86 -37.85 2.51
CA ASN A 594 -4.08 -37.61 1.73
C ASN A 594 -4.25 -36.14 1.29
N GLY A 595 -3.20 -35.32 1.40
CA GLY A 595 -3.18 -33.91 0.97
C GLY A 595 -4.14 -32.98 1.72
N LYS A 596 -4.83 -33.43 2.78
CA LYS A 596 -5.81 -32.61 3.50
C LYS A 596 -5.12 -31.57 4.38
N VAL A 597 -5.50 -30.31 4.21
CA VAL A 597 -5.12 -29.19 5.10
C VAL A 597 -5.82 -29.38 6.45
N VAL A 598 -5.08 -29.40 7.56
CA VAL A 598 -5.62 -29.49 8.93
C VAL A 598 -4.82 -28.61 9.89
N THR A 599 -5.53 -27.89 10.77
CA THR A 599 -4.88 -27.22 11.88
C THR A 599 -4.38 -28.23 12.91
N ALA A 600 -3.12 -28.08 13.31
CA ALA A 600 -2.50 -28.83 14.41
C ALA A 600 -1.97 -27.85 15.47
N PHE A 601 -2.27 -28.12 16.73
CA PHE A 601 -1.76 -27.37 17.87
C PHE A 601 -0.28 -27.66 18.09
N VAL A 602 0.56 -26.63 18.26
CA VAL A 602 1.96 -26.78 18.63
C VAL A 602 2.08 -26.60 20.14
N PRO A 603 2.34 -27.67 20.92
CA PRO A 603 2.44 -27.57 22.38
C PRO A 603 3.76 -26.92 22.82
N TRP A 604 3.72 -26.36 24.04
CA TRP A 604 4.82 -25.68 24.75
C TRP A 604 5.19 -24.32 24.17
N ASP A 605 5.47 -23.36 25.06
CA ASP A 605 5.90 -22.01 24.69
C ASP A 605 7.24 -22.05 23.92
N GLY A 606 7.40 -21.15 22.95
CA GLY A 606 8.48 -21.19 21.96
C GLY A 606 8.39 -22.33 20.92
N GLY A 607 7.42 -23.25 21.02
CA GLY A 607 7.24 -24.37 20.08
C GLY A 607 7.11 -23.96 18.60
N LEU A 608 6.52 -22.80 18.34
CA LEU A 608 6.34 -22.24 16.99
C LEU A 608 7.66 -21.73 16.37
N ASN A 609 8.65 -21.41 17.20
CA ASN A 609 9.94 -20.86 16.77
C ASN A 609 10.91 -21.95 16.30
N VAL A 610 10.71 -23.20 16.71
CA VAL A 610 11.56 -24.35 16.34
C VAL A 610 11.01 -25.17 15.17
N ILE A 611 9.82 -24.82 14.66
CA ILE A 611 9.18 -25.43 13.48
C ILE A 611 9.26 -24.44 12.33
N ASN A 612 9.69 -24.90 11.15
CA ASN A 612 9.74 -24.12 9.91
C ASN A 612 8.66 -24.59 8.94
N GLU A 613 8.38 -23.79 7.93
CA GLU A 613 7.64 -24.24 6.76
C GLU A 613 8.43 -25.35 6.06
N HIS A 614 7.69 -26.30 5.47
CA HIS A 614 8.18 -27.56 4.92
C HIS A 614 8.78 -28.59 5.90
N ASP A 615 8.88 -28.32 7.22
CA ASP A 615 9.29 -29.34 8.20
C ASP A 615 8.30 -30.54 8.22
N GLU A 616 8.85 -31.75 8.38
CA GLU A 616 8.06 -32.97 8.56
C GLU A 616 7.61 -33.09 10.01
N VAL A 617 6.30 -32.98 10.25
CA VAL A 617 5.73 -33.09 11.59
C VAL A 617 4.97 -34.40 11.78
N ILE A 618 5.08 -35.00 12.97
CA ILE A 618 4.14 -36.04 13.39
C ILE A 618 3.08 -35.41 14.28
N ILE A 619 1.83 -35.60 13.87
CA ILE A 619 0.63 -35.15 14.56
C ILE A 619 -0.13 -36.35 15.13
N GLU A 620 -0.69 -36.19 16.34
CA GLU A 620 -1.54 -37.20 16.97
C GLU A 620 -2.87 -36.59 17.41
N ARG A 621 -3.90 -37.44 17.61
CA ARG A 621 -5.18 -37.00 18.17
C ARG A 621 -5.02 -36.58 19.62
N ILE A 622 -5.64 -35.45 19.98
CA ILE A 622 -5.68 -34.99 21.37
C ILE A 622 -6.84 -35.70 22.09
N GLY A 623 -6.55 -36.41 23.20
CA GLY A 623 -7.42 -37.48 23.73
C GLY A 623 -8.61 -37.04 24.58
N GLY A 624 -9.77 -36.82 23.96
CA GLY A 624 -11.07 -36.67 24.62
C GLY A 624 -12.00 -37.87 24.37
N PRO A 625 -13.13 -38.01 25.10
CA PRO A 625 -14.07 -39.11 24.88
C PRO A 625 -14.65 -39.09 23.46
N GLU A 626 -14.63 -40.25 22.81
CA GLU A 626 -15.20 -40.60 21.50
C GLU A 626 -15.65 -39.44 20.60
N GLY A 627 -14.72 -38.93 19.78
CA GLY A 627 -15.03 -38.12 18.61
C GLY A 627 -15.36 -36.64 18.86
N ARG A 628 -15.11 -36.12 20.08
CA ARG A 628 -15.20 -34.69 20.39
C ARG A 628 -13.83 -34.01 20.38
N ALA A 629 -13.82 -32.68 20.27
CA ALA A 629 -12.59 -31.90 20.40
C ALA A 629 -12.03 -31.99 21.84
N TYR A 630 -10.72 -31.89 21.99
CA TYR A 630 -10.07 -31.92 23.30
C TYR A 630 -10.19 -30.55 23.97
N GLY A 631 -11.10 -30.45 24.94
CA GLY A 631 -11.31 -29.23 25.71
C GLY A 631 -11.62 -28.02 24.84
N ASP A 632 -10.80 -26.99 25.00
CA ASP A 632 -11.09 -25.61 24.60
C ASP A 632 -10.58 -25.24 23.19
N LEU A 633 -10.50 -26.18 22.24
CA LEU A 633 -9.99 -25.91 20.88
C LEU A 633 -11.03 -26.30 19.80
N PRO A 634 -11.97 -25.42 19.43
CA PRO A 634 -12.95 -25.70 18.39
C PRO A 634 -12.26 -25.83 17.01
N GLY A 635 -12.43 -26.99 16.36
CA GLY A 635 -11.86 -27.26 15.04
C GLY A 635 -10.48 -27.93 15.05
N VAL A 636 -9.65 -27.72 16.07
CA VAL A 636 -8.33 -28.37 16.20
C VAL A 636 -8.47 -29.73 16.87
N ARG A 637 -8.08 -30.80 16.16
CA ARG A 637 -8.19 -32.19 16.65
C ARG A 637 -6.85 -32.89 16.86
N PHE A 638 -5.76 -32.20 16.52
CA PHE A 638 -4.43 -32.77 16.42
C PHE A 638 -3.40 -31.88 17.11
N ARG A 639 -2.37 -32.48 17.71
CA ARG A 639 -1.19 -31.77 18.23
C ARG A 639 0.09 -32.29 17.60
N VAL A 640 1.08 -31.41 17.42
CA VAL A 640 2.44 -31.78 16.99
C VAL A 640 3.20 -32.41 18.16
N VAL A 641 3.80 -33.59 17.95
CA VAL A 641 4.63 -34.28 18.96
C VAL A 641 6.10 -34.40 18.56
N MET A 642 6.38 -34.48 17.26
CA MET A 642 7.73 -34.57 16.71
C MET A 642 7.87 -33.70 15.47
N VAL A 643 9.10 -33.22 15.25
CA VAL A 643 9.53 -32.36 14.13
C VAL A 643 10.82 -32.97 13.57
N ASN A 644 10.86 -33.27 12.28
CA ASN A 644 11.96 -33.95 11.57
C ASN A 644 12.51 -35.17 12.33
N GLY A 645 11.60 -36.00 12.87
CA GLY A 645 11.94 -37.22 13.62
C GLY A 645 12.43 -37.01 15.07
N VAL A 646 12.48 -35.77 15.57
CA VAL A 646 12.89 -35.46 16.96
C VAL A 646 11.69 -34.99 17.77
N SER A 647 11.59 -35.40 19.04
CA SER A 647 10.55 -34.92 19.95
C SER A 647 10.62 -33.40 20.13
N LEU A 648 9.50 -32.71 19.90
CA LEU A 648 9.38 -31.25 20.04
C LEU A 648 9.86 -30.75 21.41
N LYS A 649 9.55 -31.50 22.49
CA LYS A 649 10.01 -31.20 23.85
C LYS A 649 11.53 -31.34 24.03
N ALA A 650 12.19 -32.24 23.28
CA ALA A 650 13.64 -32.39 23.31
C ALA A 650 14.36 -31.26 22.55
N VAL A 651 13.75 -30.75 21.48
CA VAL A 651 14.23 -29.57 20.74
C VAL A 651 14.13 -28.32 21.61
N LEU A 652 12.98 -28.08 22.23
CA LEU A 652 12.75 -26.90 23.08
C LEU A 652 13.62 -26.86 24.34
N LEU A 653 13.90 -28.01 24.95
CA LEU A 653 14.81 -28.10 26.11
C LEU A 653 16.29 -28.12 25.72
N GLY A 654 16.65 -27.89 24.45
CA GLY A 654 18.02 -27.91 23.95
C GLY A 654 18.72 -29.28 24.03
N LYS A 655 18.00 -30.36 24.37
CA LYS A 655 18.56 -31.70 24.61
C LYS A 655 18.91 -32.44 23.33
N LYS A 656 18.27 -32.10 22.21
CA LYS A 656 18.59 -32.56 20.85
C LYS A 656 18.26 -31.46 19.86
N GLN A 657 19.13 -31.20 18.88
CA GLN A 657 18.78 -30.33 17.75
C GLN A 657 17.92 -31.11 16.74
N LYS A 658 17.03 -30.43 16.02
CA LYS A 658 16.32 -31.03 14.88
C LYS A 658 17.29 -31.17 13.71
N PRO A 659 17.29 -32.28 12.95
CA PRO A 659 18.03 -32.33 11.70
C PRO A 659 17.41 -31.35 10.70
N VAL A 660 18.26 -30.57 10.06
CA VAL A 660 17.93 -29.79 8.87
C VAL A 660 17.90 -30.75 7.68
N ARG A 661 16.94 -30.59 6.78
CA ARG A 661 16.67 -31.51 5.68
C ARG A 661 16.70 -30.77 4.35
#